data_AF-A0A1V5U448-F1
#
_entry.id   AF-A0A1V5U448-F1
#
_cell.length_a   1.000
_cell.length_b   1.000
_cell.length_c   1.000
_cell.angle_alpha   90.00
_cell.angle_beta   90.00
_cell.angle_gamma   90.00
#
_symmetry.space_group_name_H-M   'P 1'
#
loop_
_entity.id
_entity.type
_entity.pdbx_description
1 polymer ?
#
loop_
_entity_poly.entity_id
_entity_poly.type
_entity_poly.pdbx_seq_one_letter_code
_entity_poly.pdbx_strand_id
1 'polypeptide(L)'
;MKVVIIGGVAGGASCAARLRRLDENIEIVMLERGEYISYANCGLPYYVGDVIKSRAALLLQTPAAMRQKYNVDVRVKNEAVSIDRGKKTVIVKRLDTGETYGESYDVLVLATGSSPLRPPIPGIDSERIMSLWTVGDTDRIKAAVKEGVKSAAVIGGGFIGLEMAENLRHAGLEVSIIEMLDQVMAPLDYEMAQLLHENIAANGVALHLGDGVASFVDKGDGVDVVLKSGKTVSAGLAILAIGVKPNGELAGAAGLAVNARGGVVVDEHLRTSDPSIYAVGDVVEVGDFVFGDKAMVPLAGPANKQGRIAANNIMGADEKYEGTQGSSVAKVFELTAASTGANEKTLVRRGLVRGKDYESVIVTQNSHAGYYPGATPLTLKLLFGMDGKKLYGAQIVGRDGVDKRIDTIAATMRLGGGVAELASLELAYAPPYSSAKDPVNMAGFVAGNVLSGLVKFSGWDAVEKNPGAVLLDVREDAELMAFSLPNAVHIPLGQLRGRIGELDRSRTVIAFCAIGVRSYNAARILMNSGFADVLLYPGGTRFYQSTHYEEEHMNVTGAAPVADSGHVDAKDIPVASMRVDCSGMQCPGPIMKVFETMRDMKEGEVMEVSASDPGFARDIGAWCRRTGNTLLTNARRGGDYVATVRKGSPAAPVAARDAADGKTIIVFSGDLDKVLASFIIANGAAAMGRKVTMFFTFWGLTALRKAKKQRVKKSFMESMFGAMLPRGSAKLKLSRMNMAGMGTAMMKMIMRGKRVDSLEELIKKAMAAGVKIVACTMSMDVMGIREEELIEGVELGGVGAYLGDAEESNVNLFI
;
A
#
# COMPACT_ATOMS: atom_id res chain seq x y z
N MET A 1 -52.07 3.70 -19.27
CA MET A 1 -51.04 4.72 -19.03
C MET A 1 -49.88 4.48 -19.99
N LYS A 2 -49.35 5.53 -20.61
CA LYS A 2 -48.21 5.49 -21.51
C LYS A 2 -47.02 6.24 -20.91
N VAL A 3 -45.90 5.55 -20.77
CA VAL A 3 -44.65 6.11 -20.26
C VAL A 3 -43.61 6.16 -21.39
N VAL A 4 -43.10 7.35 -21.67
CA VAL A 4 -41.98 7.55 -22.60
C VAL A 4 -40.70 7.78 -21.79
N ILE A 5 -39.62 7.10 -22.15
CA ILE A 5 -38.32 7.18 -21.48
C ILE A 5 -37.29 7.63 -22.53
N ILE A 6 -36.57 8.71 -22.24
CA ILE A 6 -35.53 9.25 -23.12
C ILE A 6 -34.16 8.87 -22.54
N GLY A 7 -33.44 7.97 -23.24
CA GLY A 7 -32.16 7.39 -22.83
C GLY A 7 -32.31 5.94 -22.39
N GLY A 8 -31.57 5.03 -23.02
CA GLY A 8 -31.73 3.58 -22.89
C GLY A 8 -30.62 2.84 -22.13
N VAL A 9 -29.83 3.54 -21.31
CA VAL A 9 -28.72 2.96 -20.54
C VAL A 9 -29.09 2.85 -19.06
N ALA A 10 -28.25 3.28 -18.11
CA ALA A 10 -28.40 2.96 -16.68
C ALA A 10 -29.77 3.36 -16.08
N GLY A 11 -30.08 4.66 -16.05
CA GLY A 11 -31.31 5.15 -15.41
C GLY A 11 -32.58 4.72 -16.15
N GLY A 12 -32.62 4.91 -17.47
CA GLY A 12 -33.79 4.62 -18.30
C GLY A 12 -34.12 3.13 -18.41
N ALA A 13 -33.13 2.26 -18.64
CA ALA A 13 -33.39 0.83 -18.72
C ALA A 13 -33.79 0.23 -17.35
N SER A 14 -33.20 0.73 -16.26
CA SER A 14 -33.61 0.36 -14.89
C SER A 14 -35.09 0.73 -14.64
N CYS A 15 -35.48 1.96 -15.01
CA CYS A 15 -36.85 2.44 -14.91
C CYS A 15 -37.81 1.58 -15.75
N ALA A 16 -37.50 1.36 -17.03
CA ALA A 16 -38.33 0.58 -17.95
C ALA A 16 -38.57 -0.85 -17.45
N ALA A 17 -37.51 -1.54 -17.02
CA ALA A 17 -37.61 -2.91 -16.50
C ALA A 17 -38.44 -2.96 -15.20
N ARG A 18 -38.33 -1.94 -14.34
CA ARG A 18 -39.10 -1.88 -13.10
C ARG A 18 -40.57 -1.57 -13.36
N LEU A 19 -40.90 -0.62 -14.23
CA LEU A 19 -42.28 -0.30 -14.60
C LEU A 19 -43.03 -1.53 -15.09
N ARG A 20 -42.43 -2.32 -16.00
CA ARG A 20 -43.07 -3.56 -16.47
C ARG A 20 -43.38 -4.52 -15.32
N ARG A 21 -42.44 -4.72 -14.39
CA ARG A 21 -42.66 -5.60 -13.23
C ARG A 21 -43.74 -5.11 -12.27
N LEU A 22 -44.10 -3.82 -12.33
CA LEU A 22 -45.16 -3.24 -11.51
C LEU A 22 -46.53 -3.37 -12.17
N ASP A 23 -46.62 -3.30 -13.50
CA ASP A 23 -47.88 -3.41 -14.24
C ASP A 23 -47.66 -3.85 -15.70
N GLU A 24 -48.42 -4.87 -16.12
CA GLU A 24 -48.40 -5.45 -17.47
C GLU A 24 -49.18 -4.61 -18.50
N ASN A 25 -50.06 -3.70 -18.06
CA ASN A 25 -50.91 -2.91 -18.95
C ASN A 25 -50.31 -1.55 -19.35
N ILE A 26 -49.16 -1.18 -18.79
CA ILE A 26 -48.48 0.07 -19.15
C ILE A 26 -47.87 -0.07 -20.55
N GLU A 27 -48.08 0.94 -21.38
CA GLU A 27 -47.33 1.11 -22.62
C GLU A 27 -46.01 1.81 -22.30
N ILE A 28 -44.88 1.16 -22.55
CA ILE A 28 -43.55 1.69 -22.25
C ILE A 28 -42.79 1.84 -23.56
N VAL A 29 -42.44 3.08 -23.91
CA VAL A 29 -41.62 3.42 -25.07
C VAL A 29 -40.28 3.96 -24.59
N MET A 30 -39.18 3.39 -25.06
CA MET A 30 -37.83 3.84 -24.74
C MET A 30 -37.12 4.32 -26.00
N LEU A 31 -36.72 5.59 -25.99
CA LEU A 31 -36.03 6.26 -27.09
C LEU A 31 -34.54 6.33 -26.79
N GLU A 32 -33.71 5.80 -27.68
CA GLU A 32 -32.25 5.86 -27.60
C GLU A 32 -31.70 6.43 -28.90
N ARG A 33 -30.86 7.47 -28.80
CA ARG A 33 -30.25 8.09 -29.98
C ARG A 33 -29.13 7.24 -30.56
N GLY A 34 -28.42 6.48 -29.72
CA GLY A 34 -27.38 5.56 -30.14
C GLY A 34 -27.93 4.26 -30.72
N GLU A 35 -27.01 3.39 -31.14
CA GLU A 35 -27.35 2.08 -31.68
C GLU A 35 -27.65 1.02 -30.62
N TYR A 36 -27.12 1.22 -29.41
CA TYR A 36 -27.12 0.22 -28.34
C TYR A 36 -27.82 0.75 -27.09
N ILE A 37 -28.57 -0.14 -26.43
CA ILE A 37 -29.14 0.08 -25.10
C ILE A 37 -28.38 -0.77 -24.08
N SER A 38 -28.47 -0.40 -22.80
CA SER A 38 -27.94 -1.19 -21.68
C SER A 38 -26.50 -1.71 -21.90
N TYR A 39 -25.65 -0.91 -22.55
CA TYR A 39 -24.25 -1.28 -22.72
C TYR A 39 -23.44 -0.94 -21.46
N ALA A 40 -22.38 -1.69 -21.20
CA ALA A 40 -21.51 -1.50 -20.04
C ALA A 40 -20.53 -0.34 -20.30
N ASN A 41 -20.98 0.89 -20.09
CA ASN A 41 -20.16 2.10 -20.20
C ASN A 41 -18.89 2.05 -19.32
N CYS A 42 -18.96 1.46 -18.13
CA CYS A 42 -17.79 1.24 -17.26
C CYS A 42 -16.82 0.17 -17.80
N GLY A 43 -17.25 -0.67 -18.74
CA GLY A 43 -16.41 -1.70 -19.37
C GLY A 43 -15.61 -1.19 -20.57
N LEU A 44 -15.87 0.03 -21.04
CA LEU A 44 -15.30 0.52 -22.30
C LEU A 44 -13.76 0.66 -22.26
N PRO A 45 -13.13 1.26 -21.23
CA PRO A 45 -11.66 1.34 -21.17
C PRO A 45 -11.01 -0.05 -21.18
N TYR A 46 -11.60 -1.00 -20.44
CA TYR A 46 -11.11 -2.38 -20.35
C TYR A 46 -11.22 -3.16 -21.66
N TYR A 47 -12.14 -2.79 -22.55
CA TYR A 47 -12.17 -3.33 -23.91
C TYR A 47 -11.09 -2.72 -24.81
N VAL A 48 -10.73 -1.45 -24.62
CA VAL A 48 -9.60 -0.82 -25.34
C VAL A 48 -8.29 -1.53 -25.00
N GLY A 49 -8.05 -1.83 -23.73
CA GLY A 49 -6.83 -2.51 -23.25
C GLY A 49 -6.84 -4.04 -23.36
N ASP A 50 -7.81 -4.63 -24.08
CA ASP A 50 -7.98 -6.10 -24.24
C ASP A 50 -8.13 -6.92 -22.94
N VAL A 51 -8.38 -6.27 -21.80
CA VAL A 51 -8.77 -6.93 -20.54
C VAL A 51 -10.13 -7.61 -20.71
N ILE A 52 -11.11 -6.89 -21.27
CA ILE A 52 -12.33 -7.46 -21.82
C ILE A 52 -12.06 -7.76 -23.29
N LYS A 53 -11.96 -9.04 -23.65
CA LYS A 53 -11.61 -9.45 -25.03
C LYS A 53 -12.78 -9.34 -26.01
N SER A 54 -14.01 -9.55 -25.54
CA SER A 54 -15.19 -9.63 -26.39
C SER A 54 -15.98 -8.32 -26.37
N ARG A 55 -16.15 -7.70 -27.54
CA ARG A 55 -17.05 -6.54 -27.71
C ARG A 55 -18.49 -6.87 -27.30
N ALA A 56 -18.94 -8.09 -27.58
CA ALA A 56 -20.29 -8.52 -27.25
C ALA A 56 -20.55 -8.57 -25.74
N ALA A 57 -19.51 -8.74 -24.91
CA ALA A 57 -19.65 -8.70 -23.45
C ALA A 57 -20.05 -7.31 -22.93
N LEU A 58 -19.82 -6.26 -23.71
CA LEU A 58 -20.26 -4.90 -23.38
C LEU A 58 -21.75 -4.67 -23.66
N LEU A 59 -22.40 -5.53 -24.46
CA LEU A 59 -23.78 -5.35 -24.89
C LEU A 59 -24.71 -6.24 -24.06
N LEU A 60 -25.17 -5.75 -22.90
CA LEU A 60 -25.85 -6.57 -21.91
C LEU A 60 -27.30 -6.91 -22.28
N GLN A 61 -27.96 -6.06 -23.08
CA GLN A 61 -29.29 -6.31 -23.63
C GLN A 61 -29.39 -5.79 -25.06
N THR A 62 -30.33 -6.35 -25.82
CA THR A 62 -30.72 -5.86 -27.14
C THR A 62 -32.15 -5.36 -27.12
N PRO A 63 -32.55 -4.48 -28.07
CA PRO A 63 -33.95 -4.06 -28.20
C PRO A 63 -34.93 -5.24 -28.28
N ALA A 64 -34.59 -6.28 -29.06
CA ALA A 64 -35.41 -7.49 -29.20
C ALA A 64 -35.54 -8.26 -27.88
N ALA A 65 -34.43 -8.45 -27.15
CA ALA A 65 -34.45 -9.13 -25.85
C ALA A 65 -35.25 -8.33 -24.80
N MET A 66 -35.12 -7.00 -24.80
CA MET A 66 -35.88 -6.10 -23.92
C MET A 66 -37.38 -6.18 -24.22
N ARG A 67 -37.76 -6.18 -25.51
CA ARG A 67 -39.14 -6.32 -25.97
C ARG A 67 -39.74 -7.68 -25.60
N GLN A 68 -38.97 -8.76 -25.73
CA GLN A 68 -39.42 -10.12 -25.42
C GLN A 68 -39.61 -10.34 -23.92
N LYS A 69 -38.67 -9.85 -23.10
CA LYS A 69 -38.69 -10.08 -21.64
C LYS A 69 -39.60 -9.13 -20.89
N TYR A 70 -39.68 -7.88 -21.36
CA TYR A 70 -40.33 -6.80 -20.61
C TYR A 70 -41.41 -6.07 -21.41
N ASN A 71 -41.77 -6.52 -22.62
CA ASN A 71 -42.80 -5.87 -23.43
C ASN A 71 -42.61 -4.34 -23.54
N VAL A 72 -41.36 -3.90 -23.68
CA VAL A 72 -40.97 -2.49 -23.87
C VAL A 72 -40.71 -2.24 -25.36
N ASP A 73 -41.33 -1.21 -25.92
CA ASP A 73 -41.03 -0.73 -27.27
C ASP A 73 -39.73 0.09 -27.24
N VAL A 74 -38.65 -0.50 -27.75
CA VAL A 74 -37.32 0.13 -27.76
C VAL A 74 -37.02 0.61 -29.17
N ARG A 75 -36.77 1.91 -29.30
CA ARG A 75 -36.45 2.58 -30.56
C ARG A 75 -35.06 3.17 -30.48
N VAL A 76 -34.07 2.44 -30.99
CA VAL A 76 -32.69 2.92 -31.16
C VAL A 76 -32.59 3.86 -32.37
N LYS A 77 -31.53 4.67 -32.46
CA LYS A 77 -31.37 5.71 -33.49
C LYS A 77 -32.56 6.66 -33.59
N ASN A 78 -33.24 6.89 -32.47
CA ASN A 78 -34.36 7.83 -32.34
C ASN A 78 -33.99 8.88 -31.30
N GLU A 79 -33.78 10.11 -31.74
CA GLU A 79 -33.39 11.23 -30.89
C GLU A 79 -34.60 12.08 -30.55
N ALA A 80 -34.85 12.29 -29.26
CA ALA A 80 -35.84 13.28 -28.81
C ALA A 80 -35.26 14.69 -28.99
N VAL A 81 -35.89 15.51 -29.83
CA VAL A 81 -35.39 16.84 -30.21
C VAL A 81 -36.14 17.98 -29.53
N SER A 82 -37.40 17.79 -29.12
CA SER A 82 -38.15 18.76 -28.33
C SER A 82 -39.28 18.11 -27.52
N ILE A 83 -39.72 18.78 -26.46
CA ILE A 83 -40.84 18.35 -25.61
C ILE A 83 -41.90 19.46 -25.62
N ASP A 84 -43.11 19.13 -26.07
CA ASP A 84 -44.30 19.97 -25.92
C ASP A 84 -45.06 19.52 -24.66
N ARG A 85 -44.88 20.26 -23.56
CA ARG A 85 -45.52 19.97 -22.27
C ARG A 85 -47.04 20.20 -22.29
N GLY A 86 -47.50 21.19 -23.07
CA GLY A 86 -48.92 21.53 -23.17
C GLY A 86 -49.71 20.44 -23.88
N LYS A 87 -49.11 19.80 -24.90
CA LYS A 87 -49.71 18.68 -25.63
C LYS A 87 -49.32 17.30 -25.09
N LYS A 88 -48.40 17.24 -24.12
CA LYS A 88 -47.76 16.02 -23.64
C LYS A 88 -47.23 15.13 -24.78
N THR A 89 -46.39 15.73 -25.62
CA THR A 89 -45.78 15.06 -26.79
C THR A 89 -44.29 15.33 -26.85
N VAL A 90 -43.50 14.32 -27.21
CA VAL A 90 -42.07 14.45 -27.55
C VAL A 90 -41.95 14.42 -29.07
N ILE A 91 -41.22 15.36 -29.66
CA ILE A 91 -40.84 15.29 -31.07
C ILE A 91 -39.57 14.46 -31.18
N VAL A 92 -39.62 13.42 -32.02
CA VAL A 92 -38.56 12.44 -32.18
C VAL A 92 -38.07 12.46 -33.62
N LYS A 93 -36.75 12.51 -33.81
CA LYS A 93 -36.08 12.40 -35.10
C LYS A 93 -35.49 11.00 -35.27
N ARG A 94 -35.86 10.31 -36.35
CA ARG A 94 -35.21 9.06 -36.77
C ARG A 94 -33.89 9.42 -37.42
N LEU A 95 -32.77 8.96 -36.85
CA LEU A 95 -31.45 9.32 -37.35
C LEU A 95 -31.10 8.61 -38.67
N ASP A 96 -31.68 7.44 -38.93
CA ASP A 96 -31.45 6.72 -40.20
C ASP A 96 -32.15 7.39 -41.41
N THR A 97 -33.32 8.01 -41.21
CA THR A 97 -34.13 8.58 -42.32
C THR A 97 -34.21 10.11 -42.30
N GLY A 98 -33.90 10.74 -41.17
CA GLY A 98 -34.10 12.18 -40.94
C GLY A 98 -35.54 12.59 -40.64
N GLU A 99 -36.50 11.66 -40.72
CA GLU A 99 -37.93 11.91 -40.48
C GLU A 99 -38.20 12.27 -39.02
N THR A 100 -39.12 13.22 -38.80
CA THR A 100 -39.59 13.61 -37.46
C THR A 100 -41.04 13.21 -37.24
N TYR A 101 -41.36 12.69 -36.05
CA TYR A 101 -42.72 12.36 -35.63
C TYR A 101 -42.98 12.78 -34.18
N GLY A 102 -44.26 12.86 -33.79
CA GLY A 102 -44.67 13.13 -32.41
C GLY A 102 -45.02 11.84 -31.67
N GLU A 103 -44.49 11.68 -30.46
CA GLU A 103 -44.81 10.58 -29.54
C GLU A 103 -45.52 11.14 -28.29
N SER A 104 -46.78 10.77 -28.07
CA SER A 104 -47.52 11.20 -26.88
C SER A 104 -47.09 10.44 -25.62
N TYR A 105 -47.27 11.07 -24.45
CA TYR A 105 -47.00 10.44 -23.16
C TYR A 105 -48.04 10.85 -22.10
N ASP A 106 -48.33 9.96 -21.17
CA ASP A 106 -48.98 10.35 -19.90
C ASP A 106 -47.92 10.84 -18.91
N VAL A 107 -46.77 10.12 -18.87
CA VAL A 107 -45.59 10.39 -18.05
C VAL A 107 -44.32 10.30 -18.90
N LEU A 108 -43.38 11.22 -18.69
CA LEU A 108 -42.07 11.25 -19.35
C LEU A 108 -40.95 11.04 -18.34
N VAL A 109 -39.91 10.28 -18.71
CA VAL A 109 -38.69 10.10 -17.91
C VAL A 109 -37.47 10.56 -18.71
N LEU A 110 -36.77 11.57 -18.19
CA LEU A 110 -35.52 12.08 -18.76
C LEU A 110 -34.33 11.35 -18.13
N ALA A 111 -33.68 10.49 -18.91
CA ALA A 111 -32.47 9.75 -18.53
C ALA A 111 -31.35 9.98 -19.56
N THR A 112 -31.22 11.22 -20.03
CA THR A 112 -30.30 11.63 -21.12
C THR A 112 -28.82 11.59 -20.74
N GLY A 113 -28.51 11.38 -19.46
CA GLY A 113 -27.15 11.25 -18.94
C GLY A 113 -26.32 12.53 -19.12
N SER A 114 -25.03 12.36 -19.37
CA SER A 114 -24.08 13.44 -19.64
C SER A 114 -23.30 13.18 -20.93
N SER A 115 -22.50 14.16 -21.36
CA SER A 115 -21.55 14.04 -22.48
C SER A 115 -20.15 14.50 -22.05
N PRO A 116 -19.07 13.99 -22.66
CA PRO A 116 -17.71 14.46 -22.37
C PRO A 116 -17.57 15.97 -22.57
N LEU A 117 -16.89 16.63 -21.64
CA LEU A 117 -16.64 18.06 -21.71
C LEU A 117 -15.58 18.34 -22.80
N ARG A 118 -15.93 19.17 -23.79
CA ARG A 118 -15.02 19.68 -24.82
C ARG A 118 -14.98 21.21 -24.75
N PRO A 119 -14.07 21.81 -23.95
CA PRO A 119 -13.88 23.25 -23.92
C PRO A 119 -13.29 23.74 -25.26
N PRO A 120 -13.47 25.03 -25.61
CA PRO A 120 -13.01 25.59 -26.88
C PRO A 120 -11.48 25.82 -26.88
N ILE A 121 -10.71 24.74 -26.78
CA ILE A 121 -9.25 24.76 -26.86
C ILE A 121 -8.86 24.80 -28.35
N PRO A 122 -7.97 25.70 -28.81
CA PRO A 122 -7.54 25.73 -30.20
C PRO A 122 -7.00 24.36 -30.65
N GLY A 123 -7.48 23.88 -31.81
CA GLY A 123 -7.07 22.60 -32.40
C GLY A 123 -7.76 21.34 -31.84
N ILE A 124 -8.69 21.48 -30.89
CA ILE A 124 -9.38 20.34 -30.23
C ILE A 124 -10.24 19.46 -31.18
N ASP A 125 -10.54 19.96 -32.37
CA ASP A 125 -11.40 19.32 -33.37
C ASP A 125 -10.66 18.31 -34.27
N SER A 126 -9.34 18.14 -34.10
CA SER A 126 -8.58 17.10 -34.80
C SER A 126 -9.18 15.71 -34.53
N GLU A 127 -9.21 14.87 -35.57
CA GLU A 127 -9.69 13.47 -35.47
C GLU A 127 -8.81 12.61 -34.55
N ARG A 128 -7.56 13.04 -34.29
CA ARG A 128 -6.63 12.42 -33.34
C ARG A 128 -6.96 12.76 -31.87
N ILE A 129 -7.95 13.61 -31.64
CA ILE A 129 -8.40 14.01 -30.30
C ILE A 129 -9.76 13.39 -30.04
N MET A 130 -9.74 12.29 -29.28
CA MET A 130 -10.91 11.47 -29.03
C MET A 130 -11.36 11.61 -27.57
N SER A 131 -12.63 11.33 -27.31
CA SER A 131 -13.18 11.15 -25.97
C SER A 131 -13.74 9.74 -25.87
N LEU A 132 -13.92 9.22 -24.66
CA LEU A 132 -14.54 7.91 -24.45
C LEU A 132 -15.87 8.07 -23.69
N TRP A 133 -16.98 7.67 -24.32
CA TRP A 133 -18.30 7.69 -23.67
C TRP A 133 -19.27 6.62 -24.19
N THR A 134 -19.19 6.33 -25.48
CA THR A 134 -20.07 5.38 -26.18
C THR A 134 -19.28 4.21 -26.77
N VAL A 135 -19.98 3.14 -27.15
CA VAL A 135 -19.35 1.99 -27.84
C VAL A 135 -18.65 2.43 -29.14
N GLY A 136 -19.24 3.38 -29.88
CA GLY A 136 -18.62 3.91 -31.10
C GLY A 136 -17.32 4.66 -30.85
N ASP A 137 -17.21 5.36 -29.72
CA ASP A 137 -15.95 5.99 -29.31
C ASP A 137 -14.87 4.94 -29.04
N THR A 138 -15.25 3.87 -28.32
CA THR A 138 -14.37 2.75 -28.02
C THR A 138 -13.86 2.06 -29.27
N ASP A 139 -14.76 1.82 -30.24
CA ASP A 139 -14.40 1.19 -31.52
C ASP A 139 -13.38 2.05 -32.29
N ARG A 140 -13.54 3.38 -32.29
CA ARG A 140 -12.58 4.31 -32.92
C ARG A 140 -11.21 4.30 -32.24
N ILE A 141 -11.18 4.37 -30.92
CA ILE A 141 -9.91 4.35 -30.16
C ILE A 141 -9.20 3.00 -30.37
N LYS A 142 -9.93 1.88 -30.31
CA LYS A 142 -9.37 0.56 -30.53
C LYS A 142 -8.86 0.36 -31.95
N ALA A 143 -9.54 0.92 -32.95
CA ALA A 143 -9.07 0.93 -34.34
C ALA A 143 -7.74 1.69 -34.46
N ALA A 144 -7.62 2.88 -33.88
CA ALA A 144 -6.39 3.66 -33.90
C ALA A 144 -5.21 2.92 -33.23
N VAL A 145 -5.45 2.24 -32.10
CA VAL A 145 -4.44 1.38 -31.45
C VAL A 145 -4.01 0.24 -32.39
N LYS A 146 -4.95 -0.43 -33.04
CA LYS A 146 -4.68 -1.54 -33.98
C LYS A 146 -3.94 -1.08 -35.25
N GLU A 147 -4.21 0.15 -35.71
CA GLU A 147 -3.54 0.77 -36.87
C GLU A 147 -2.09 1.18 -36.57
N GLY A 148 -1.64 1.05 -35.32
CA GLY A 148 -0.23 1.10 -34.96
C GLY A 148 0.21 2.39 -34.24
N VAL A 149 -0.72 3.18 -33.70
CA VAL A 149 -0.39 4.30 -32.80
C VAL A 149 0.52 3.80 -31.66
N LYS A 150 1.64 4.51 -31.46
CA LYS A 150 2.68 4.12 -30.48
C LYS A 150 2.61 4.88 -29.15
N SER A 151 1.99 6.06 -29.15
CA SER A 151 1.94 6.92 -27.97
C SER A 151 0.59 7.61 -27.83
N ALA A 152 0.17 7.84 -26.59
CA ALA A 152 -1.06 8.53 -26.25
C ALA A 152 -0.88 9.58 -25.15
N ALA A 153 -1.50 10.75 -25.33
CA ALA A 153 -1.63 11.78 -24.32
C ALA A 153 -3.05 11.74 -23.72
N VAL A 154 -3.17 11.46 -22.43
CA VAL A 154 -4.45 11.46 -21.71
C VAL A 154 -4.60 12.78 -20.97
N ILE A 155 -5.63 13.55 -21.33
CA ILE A 155 -5.90 14.87 -20.77
C ILE A 155 -6.96 14.73 -19.69
N GLY A 156 -6.57 14.97 -18.43
CA GLY A 156 -7.38 14.78 -17.24
C GLY A 156 -7.02 13.49 -16.49
N GLY A 157 -6.75 13.64 -15.19
CA GLY A 157 -6.39 12.59 -14.23
C GLY A 157 -7.56 12.14 -13.35
N GLY A 158 -8.80 12.25 -13.84
CA GLY A 158 -9.98 11.67 -13.18
C GLY A 158 -10.13 10.16 -13.46
N PHE A 159 -11.19 9.52 -12.95
CA PHE A 159 -11.46 8.07 -13.11
C PHE A 159 -11.23 7.56 -14.54
N ILE A 160 -11.93 8.16 -15.51
CA ILE A 160 -11.86 7.76 -16.93
C ILE A 160 -10.45 7.94 -17.48
N GLY A 161 -9.76 9.03 -17.10
CA GLY A 161 -8.40 9.30 -17.54
C GLY A 161 -7.42 8.25 -17.02
N LEU A 162 -7.51 7.91 -15.74
CA LEU A 162 -6.67 6.87 -15.13
C LEU A 162 -6.95 5.48 -15.73
N GLU A 163 -8.22 5.11 -15.93
CA GLU A 163 -8.61 3.86 -16.58
C GLU A 163 -8.10 3.80 -18.03
N MET A 164 -8.20 4.90 -18.78
CA MET A 164 -7.66 4.98 -20.14
C MET A 164 -6.15 4.90 -20.17
N ALA A 165 -5.45 5.57 -19.26
CA ALA A 165 -4.00 5.52 -19.18
C ALA A 165 -3.49 4.10 -18.88
N GLU A 166 -4.13 3.41 -17.92
CA GLU A 166 -3.83 2.00 -17.62
C GLU A 166 -4.03 1.11 -18.85
N ASN A 167 -5.20 1.20 -19.49
CA ASN A 167 -5.56 0.30 -20.57
C ASN A 167 -4.77 0.57 -21.87
N LEU A 168 -4.44 1.83 -22.17
CA LEU A 168 -3.53 2.16 -23.28
C LEU A 168 -2.11 1.69 -23.00
N ARG A 169 -1.66 1.77 -21.74
CA ARG A 169 -0.35 1.25 -21.34
C ARG A 169 -0.29 -0.28 -21.47
N HIS A 170 -1.34 -0.99 -21.04
CA HIS A 170 -1.48 -2.44 -21.25
C HIS A 170 -1.52 -2.82 -22.73
N ALA A 171 -2.12 -1.98 -23.59
CA ALA A 171 -2.10 -2.15 -25.04
C ALA A 171 -0.71 -1.88 -25.68
N GLY A 172 0.30 -1.54 -24.87
CA GLY A 172 1.69 -1.38 -25.30
C GLY A 172 2.08 0.02 -25.74
N LEU A 173 1.23 1.03 -25.51
CA LEU A 173 1.55 2.41 -25.86
C LEU A 173 2.46 3.07 -24.80
N GLU A 174 3.22 4.06 -25.24
CA GLU A 174 3.79 5.09 -24.36
C GLU A 174 2.70 6.07 -23.97
N VAL A 175 2.52 6.31 -22.67
CA VAL A 175 1.39 7.11 -22.17
C VAL A 175 1.90 8.28 -21.34
N SER A 176 1.34 9.46 -21.60
CA SER A 176 1.50 10.65 -20.76
C SER A 176 0.15 11.10 -20.23
N ILE A 177 0.03 11.34 -18.93
CA ILE A 177 -1.15 11.96 -18.31
C ILE A 177 -0.84 13.44 -18.08
N ILE A 178 -1.75 14.30 -18.53
CA ILE A 178 -1.69 15.75 -18.35
C ILE A 178 -2.89 16.17 -17.51
N GLU A 179 -2.63 16.70 -16.32
CA GLU A 179 -3.63 17.14 -15.36
C GLU A 179 -3.34 18.58 -14.93
N MET A 180 -4.39 19.39 -14.91
CA MET A 180 -4.31 20.81 -14.54
C MET A 180 -4.10 20.98 -13.03
N LEU A 181 -4.63 20.08 -12.22
CA LEU A 181 -4.39 20.04 -10.78
C LEU A 181 -3.02 19.47 -10.46
N ASP A 182 -2.55 19.75 -9.25
CA ASP A 182 -1.33 19.18 -8.66
C ASP A 182 -1.48 17.70 -8.26
N GLN A 183 -2.65 17.09 -8.52
CA GLN A 183 -2.91 15.69 -8.22
C GLN A 183 -3.88 15.05 -9.22
N VAL A 184 -3.80 13.72 -9.30
CA VAL A 184 -4.83 12.89 -9.95
C VAL A 184 -5.94 12.57 -8.95
N MET A 185 -7.04 12.01 -9.44
CA MET A 185 -8.12 11.45 -8.62
C MET A 185 -8.64 12.44 -7.57
N ALA A 186 -9.18 13.58 -8.03
CA ALA A 186 -9.63 14.68 -7.18
C ALA A 186 -10.51 14.33 -5.95
N PRO A 187 -11.30 13.24 -5.93
CA PRO A 187 -11.97 12.79 -4.71
C PRO A 187 -11.03 12.44 -3.55
N LEU A 188 -9.79 12.01 -3.82
CA LEU A 188 -8.76 11.83 -2.81
C LEU A 188 -8.11 13.15 -2.41
N ASP A 189 -7.59 13.23 -1.18
CA ASP A 189 -6.70 14.30 -0.77
C ASP A 189 -5.28 14.12 -1.33
N TYR A 190 -4.52 15.21 -1.37
CA TYR A 190 -3.26 15.30 -2.09
C TYR A 190 -2.30 14.19 -1.68
N GLU A 191 -2.10 14.00 -0.39
CA GLU A 191 -1.19 13.00 0.18
C GLU A 191 -1.64 11.55 -0.09
N MET A 192 -2.94 11.32 -0.28
CA MET A 192 -3.46 10.01 -0.69
C MET A 192 -3.27 9.79 -2.20
N ALA A 193 -3.34 10.85 -3.01
CA ALA A 193 -3.08 10.78 -4.44
C ALA A 193 -1.60 10.55 -4.78
N GLN A 194 -0.66 10.93 -3.90
CA GLN A 194 0.77 10.63 -4.07
C GLN A 194 1.05 9.13 -4.19
N LEU A 195 0.29 8.29 -3.46
CA LEU A 195 0.35 6.82 -3.59
C LEU A 195 0.02 6.36 -5.02
N LEU A 196 -0.87 7.07 -5.71
CA LEU A 196 -1.20 6.81 -7.11
C LEU A 196 -0.14 7.37 -8.04
N HIS A 197 0.42 8.54 -7.77
CA HIS A 197 1.49 9.14 -8.57
C HIS A 197 2.72 8.24 -8.64
N GLU A 198 3.21 7.77 -7.49
CA GLU A 198 4.31 6.82 -7.40
C GLU A 198 4.02 5.57 -8.23
N ASN A 199 2.80 5.03 -8.11
CA ASN A 199 2.38 3.81 -8.82
C ASN A 199 2.23 4.02 -10.33
N ILE A 200 1.72 5.17 -10.78
CA ILE A 200 1.61 5.54 -12.20
C ILE A 200 3.01 5.68 -12.81
N ALA A 201 3.92 6.38 -12.13
CA ALA A 201 5.30 6.55 -12.57
C ALA A 201 6.05 5.21 -12.64
N ALA A 202 5.86 4.34 -11.64
CA ALA A 202 6.45 2.99 -11.61
C ALA A 202 5.99 2.10 -12.78
N ASN A 203 4.82 2.36 -13.37
CA ASN A 203 4.30 1.67 -14.55
C ASN A 203 4.74 2.31 -15.89
N GLY A 204 5.67 3.27 -15.84
CA GLY A 204 6.24 3.92 -17.02
C GLY A 204 5.29 4.89 -17.72
N VAL A 205 4.33 5.46 -16.98
CA VAL A 205 3.47 6.53 -17.47
C VAL A 205 4.04 7.87 -17.03
N ALA A 206 4.28 8.77 -17.99
CA ALA A 206 4.73 10.12 -17.69
C ALA A 206 3.58 10.94 -17.09
N LEU A 207 3.85 11.66 -16.01
CA LEU A 207 2.85 12.45 -15.30
C LEU A 207 3.21 13.93 -15.39
N HIS A 208 2.27 14.76 -15.86
CA HIS A 208 2.39 16.20 -15.98
C HIS A 208 1.26 16.84 -15.18
N LEU A 209 1.55 17.20 -13.93
CA LEU A 209 0.59 17.80 -12.99
C LEU A 209 0.78 19.31 -12.94
N GLY A 210 -0.25 20.01 -12.46
CA GLY A 210 -0.23 21.47 -12.28
C GLY A 210 -0.18 22.24 -13.61
N ASP A 211 -0.41 21.58 -14.74
CA ASP A 211 -0.22 22.16 -16.06
C ASP A 211 -1.35 21.76 -17.02
N GLY A 212 -2.14 22.75 -17.43
CA GLY A 212 -3.28 22.54 -18.31
C GLY A 212 -2.89 22.62 -19.79
N VAL A 213 -3.75 22.10 -20.66
CA VAL A 213 -3.58 22.25 -22.11
C VAL A 213 -3.92 23.69 -22.55
N ALA A 214 -3.04 24.28 -23.35
CA ALA A 214 -3.24 25.59 -23.99
C ALA A 214 -3.77 25.45 -25.42
N SER A 215 -3.22 24.53 -26.21
CA SER A 215 -3.65 24.26 -27.58
C SER A 215 -3.22 22.87 -28.06
N PHE A 216 -3.86 22.38 -29.11
CA PHE A 216 -3.45 21.20 -29.86
C PHE A 216 -2.96 21.60 -31.26
N VAL A 217 -1.91 20.96 -31.74
CA VAL A 217 -1.40 21.14 -33.11
C VAL A 217 -1.34 19.78 -33.80
N ASP A 218 -2.19 19.58 -34.79
CA ASP A 218 -2.18 18.37 -35.62
C ASP A 218 -0.97 18.40 -36.57
N LYS A 219 -0.19 17.32 -36.58
CA LYS A 219 1.01 17.14 -37.43
C LYS A 219 0.77 16.20 -38.61
N GLY A 220 -0.43 15.64 -38.73
CA GLY A 220 -0.76 14.64 -39.74
C GLY A 220 -0.43 13.21 -39.29
N ASP A 221 0.74 12.98 -38.68
CA ASP A 221 1.17 11.68 -38.12
C ASP A 221 1.07 11.60 -36.58
N GLY A 222 0.73 12.71 -35.93
CA GLY A 222 0.51 12.82 -34.50
C GLY A 222 -0.12 14.16 -34.11
N VAL A 223 -0.23 14.40 -32.80
CA VAL A 223 -0.72 15.63 -32.21
C VAL A 223 0.27 16.14 -31.16
N ASP A 224 0.64 17.41 -31.28
CA ASP A 224 1.37 18.13 -30.24
C ASP A 224 0.36 18.75 -29.26
N VAL A 225 0.46 18.36 -27.99
CA VAL A 225 -0.29 18.96 -26.89
C VAL A 225 0.59 20.04 -26.26
N VAL A 226 0.27 21.30 -26.54
CA VAL A 226 0.98 22.45 -25.99
C VAL A 226 0.35 22.81 -24.64
N LEU A 227 1.16 22.79 -23.59
CA LEU A 227 0.74 23.08 -22.23
C LEU A 227 0.84 24.57 -21.92
N LYS A 228 0.19 25.01 -20.84
CA LYS A 228 0.20 26.42 -20.41
C LYS A 228 1.58 26.88 -19.97
N SER A 229 2.43 25.98 -19.47
CA SER A 229 3.84 26.27 -19.20
C SER A 229 4.69 26.55 -20.45
N GLY A 230 4.19 26.24 -21.65
CA GLY A 230 4.94 26.26 -22.90
C GLY A 230 5.64 24.93 -23.23
N LYS A 231 5.58 23.94 -22.34
CA LYS A 231 6.02 22.57 -22.63
C LYS A 231 5.11 21.95 -23.70
N THR A 232 5.69 21.11 -24.57
CA THR A 232 4.95 20.34 -25.57
C THR A 232 5.08 18.85 -25.31
N VAL A 233 3.97 18.13 -25.40
CA VAL A 233 3.91 16.67 -25.32
C VAL A 233 3.36 16.14 -26.65
N SER A 234 4.20 15.43 -27.41
CA SER A 234 3.80 14.84 -28.69
C SER A 234 3.27 13.42 -28.51
N ALA A 235 2.13 13.10 -29.12
CA ALA A 235 1.54 11.77 -29.08
C ALA A 235 0.86 11.41 -30.41
N GLY A 236 0.73 10.11 -30.72
CA GLY A 236 -0.02 9.67 -31.90
C GLY A 236 -1.54 9.85 -31.77
N LEU A 237 -2.04 9.90 -30.53
CA LEU A 237 -3.44 10.09 -30.17
C LEU A 237 -3.55 10.90 -28.87
N ALA A 238 -4.59 11.73 -28.74
CA ALA A 238 -4.97 12.36 -27.47
C ALA A 238 -6.36 11.90 -27.01
N ILE A 239 -6.49 11.59 -25.72
CA ILE A 239 -7.76 11.22 -25.08
C ILE A 239 -8.20 12.34 -24.13
N LEU A 240 -9.33 12.97 -24.41
CA LEU A 240 -9.97 13.95 -23.54
C LEU A 240 -10.82 13.26 -22.47
N ALA A 241 -10.39 13.38 -21.21
CA ALA A 241 -11.04 12.83 -20.02
C ALA A 241 -11.17 13.87 -18.89
N ILE A 242 -11.52 15.11 -19.25
CA ILE A 242 -11.57 16.28 -18.36
C ILE A 242 -12.94 16.52 -17.70
N GLY A 243 -13.72 15.44 -17.54
CA GLY A 243 -15.06 15.49 -16.96
C GLY A 243 -16.19 15.53 -17.97
N VAL A 244 -17.41 15.71 -17.46
CA VAL A 244 -18.65 15.56 -18.23
C VAL A 244 -19.61 16.71 -17.94
N LYS A 245 -20.50 16.98 -18.89
CA LYS A 245 -21.59 17.96 -18.78
C LYS A 245 -22.94 17.24 -18.86
N PRO A 246 -23.90 17.51 -17.95
CA PRO A 246 -25.25 16.93 -18.03
C PRO A 246 -25.97 17.34 -19.32
N ASN A 247 -26.70 16.40 -19.93
CA ASN A 247 -27.45 16.60 -21.17
C ASN A 247 -28.87 17.15 -20.88
N GLY A 248 -28.93 18.30 -20.19
CA GLY A 248 -30.19 18.93 -19.77
C GLY A 248 -30.77 19.94 -20.76
N GLU A 249 -30.17 20.09 -21.95
CA GLU A 249 -30.62 21.06 -22.97
C GLU A 249 -32.07 20.83 -23.38
N LEU A 250 -32.49 19.57 -23.54
CA LEU A 250 -33.87 19.20 -23.87
C LEU A 250 -34.87 19.66 -22.79
N ALA A 251 -34.49 19.51 -21.52
CA ALA A 251 -35.32 19.93 -20.38
C ALA A 251 -35.41 21.46 -20.30
N GLY A 252 -34.27 22.15 -20.44
CA GLY A 252 -34.22 23.62 -20.43
C GLY A 252 -35.03 24.23 -21.58
N ALA A 253 -34.91 23.69 -22.78
CA ALA A 253 -35.70 24.13 -23.95
C ALA A 253 -37.21 23.90 -23.76
N ALA A 254 -37.61 22.90 -22.97
CA ALA A 254 -38.99 22.64 -22.59
C ALA A 254 -39.49 23.51 -21.40
N GLY A 255 -38.65 24.44 -20.90
CA GLY A 255 -38.98 25.30 -19.76
C GLY A 255 -39.01 24.57 -18.42
N LEU A 256 -38.30 23.44 -18.29
CA LEU A 256 -38.06 22.81 -16.98
C LEU A 256 -36.90 23.50 -16.26
N ALA A 257 -36.93 23.48 -14.93
CA ALA A 257 -35.85 24.03 -14.13
C ALA A 257 -34.54 23.26 -14.34
N VAL A 258 -33.48 23.99 -14.72
CA VAL A 258 -32.11 23.48 -14.85
C VAL A 258 -31.16 24.37 -14.05
N ASN A 259 -30.15 23.78 -13.42
CA ASN A 259 -29.14 24.53 -12.68
C ASN A 259 -28.10 25.16 -13.62
N ALA A 260 -27.19 25.96 -13.05
CA ALA A 260 -26.16 26.68 -13.82
C ALA A 260 -25.20 25.76 -14.62
N ARG A 261 -25.11 24.46 -14.26
CA ARG A 261 -24.30 23.46 -14.96
C ARG A 261 -25.09 22.71 -16.04
N GLY A 262 -26.38 23.01 -16.21
CA GLY A 262 -27.29 22.33 -17.12
C GLY A 262 -27.90 21.05 -16.55
N GLY A 263 -27.79 20.79 -15.24
CA GLY A 263 -28.43 19.65 -14.59
C GLY A 263 -29.90 19.92 -14.34
N VAL A 264 -30.77 18.94 -14.60
CA VAL A 264 -32.22 19.03 -14.35
C VAL A 264 -32.48 19.03 -12.85
N VAL A 265 -33.22 20.03 -12.37
CA VAL A 265 -33.60 20.15 -10.97
C VAL A 265 -34.81 19.25 -10.72
N VAL A 266 -34.68 18.37 -9.74
CA VAL A 266 -35.74 17.46 -9.30
C VAL A 266 -36.01 17.60 -7.81
N ASP A 267 -37.19 17.18 -7.37
CA ASP A 267 -37.48 16.99 -5.96
C ASP A 267 -36.92 15.65 -5.43
N GLU A 268 -37.13 15.37 -4.13
CA GLU A 268 -36.68 14.12 -3.50
C GLU A 268 -37.35 12.86 -4.09
N HIS A 269 -38.44 13.00 -4.85
CA HIS A 269 -39.14 11.91 -5.53
C HIS A 269 -38.72 11.77 -7.01
N LEU A 270 -37.70 12.53 -7.43
CA LEU A 270 -37.14 12.56 -8.78
C LEU A 270 -38.09 13.18 -9.83
N ARG A 271 -39.08 13.96 -9.37
CA ARG A 271 -39.98 14.74 -10.23
C ARG A 271 -39.34 16.06 -10.60
N THR A 272 -39.48 16.47 -11.86
CA THR A 272 -39.05 17.80 -12.31
C THR A 272 -40.04 18.88 -11.87
N SER A 273 -39.85 20.12 -12.32
CA SER A 273 -40.85 21.19 -12.17
C SER A 273 -42.20 20.91 -12.87
N ASP A 274 -42.30 19.86 -13.66
CA ASP A 274 -43.56 19.32 -14.19
C ASP A 274 -43.90 17.98 -13.49
N PRO A 275 -45.08 17.83 -12.88
CA PRO A 275 -45.45 16.61 -12.15
C PRO A 275 -45.60 15.38 -13.06
N SER A 276 -45.75 15.57 -14.38
CA SER A 276 -45.81 14.47 -15.36
C SER A 276 -44.43 14.09 -15.91
N ILE A 277 -43.35 14.73 -15.46
CA ILE A 277 -41.99 14.50 -15.98
C ILE A 277 -41.03 14.21 -14.82
N TYR A 278 -40.38 13.06 -14.88
CA TYR A 278 -39.32 12.63 -13.98
C TYR A 278 -37.96 12.77 -14.68
N ALA A 279 -36.88 12.88 -13.90
CA ALA A 279 -35.53 12.83 -14.43
C ALA A 279 -34.61 12.01 -13.52
N VAL A 280 -33.66 11.26 -14.10
CA VAL A 280 -32.77 10.35 -13.36
C VAL A 280 -31.38 10.25 -14.02
N GLY A 281 -30.38 9.84 -13.24
CA GLY A 281 -29.01 9.62 -13.68
C GLY A 281 -28.19 10.90 -13.77
N ASP A 282 -27.12 10.87 -14.56
CA ASP A 282 -26.10 11.94 -14.61
C ASP A 282 -26.66 13.32 -15.03
N VAL A 283 -27.88 13.36 -15.59
CA VAL A 283 -28.55 14.60 -15.99
C VAL A 283 -29.10 15.38 -14.78
N VAL A 284 -29.35 14.75 -13.63
CA VAL A 284 -30.02 15.42 -12.50
C VAL A 284 -29.08 16.02 -11.48
N GLU A 285 -29.53 17.11 -10.86
CA GLU A 285 -29.00 17.62 -9.60
C GLU A 285 -29.48 16.73 -8.44
N VAL A 286 -28.57 16.36 -7.55
CA VAL A 286 -28.85 15.53 -6.37
C VAL A 286 -28.42 16.24 -5.09
N GLY A 287 -29.00 15.86 -3.95
CA GLY A 287 -28.48 16.28 -2.65
C GLY A 287 -27.20 15.51 -2.30
N ASP A 288 -26.17 16.21 -1.85
CA ASP A 288 -25.02 15.62 -1.18
C ASP A 288 -25.46 15.01 0.15
N PHE A 289 -25.07 13.76 0.42
CA PHE A 289 -25.51 13.07 1.63
C PHE A 289 -24.92 13.68 2.92
N VAL A 290 -23.70 14.23 2.86
CA VAL A 290 -22.97 14.67 4.05
C VAL A 290 -23.48 16.03 4.55
N PHE A 291 -23.83 16.93 3.63
CA PHE A 291 -24.19 18.31 3.92
C PHE A 291 -25.61 18.71 3.47
N GLY A 292 -26.26 17.92 2.62
CA GLY A 292 -27.60 18.18 2.10
C GLY A 292 -27.66 19.20 0.95
N ASP A 293 -26.53 19.81 0.59
CA ASP A 293 -26.47 20.79 -0.50
C ASP A 293 -26.60 20.14 -1.88
N LYS A 294 -26.94 20.95 -2.88
CA LYS A 294 -27.03 20.53 -4.27
C LYS A 294 -25.66 20.14 -4.84
N ALA A 295 -25.62 19.01 -5.55
CA ALA A 295 -24.43 18.44 -6.17
C ALA A 295 -24.77 17.78 -7.52
N MET A 296 -23.73 17.52 -8.32
CA MET A 296 -23.80 16.71 -9.54
C MET A 296 -22.82 15.54 -9.37
N VAL A 297 -23.32 14.31 -9.32
CA VAL A 297 -22.49 13.12 -9.08
C VAL A 297 -22.80 12.06 -10.14
N PRO A 298 -22.09 12.08 -11.28
CA PRO A 298 -22.37 11.19 -12.41
C PRO A 298 -21.80 9.80 -12.18
N LEU A 299 -22.56 8.94 -11.50
CA LEU A 299 -22.17 7.57 -11.15
C LEU A 299 -23.31 6.58 -11.45
N ALA A 300 -22.92 5.41 -11.97
CA ALA A 300 -23.88 4.39 -12.42
C ALA A 300 -24.74 3.81 -11.28
N GLY A 301 -24.18 3.67 -10.07
CA GLY A 301 -24.91 3.19 -8.89
C GLY A 301 -26.13 4.07 -8.55
N PRO A 302 -25.91 5.38 -8.29
CA PRO A 302 -26.99 6.36 -8.20
C PRO A 302 -28.01 6.31 -9.33
N ALA A 303 -27.56 6.32 -10.59
CA ALA A 303 -28.46 6.31 -11.76
C ALA A 303 -29.41 5.10 -11.78
N ASN A 304 -28.90 3.90 -11.50
CA ASN A 304 -29.72 2.68 -11.46
C ASN A 304 -30.76 2.71 -10.33
N LYS A 305 -30.36 3.18 -9.13
CA LYS A 305 -31.27 3.32 -7.98
C LYS A 305 -32.35 4.36 -8.23
N GLN A 306 -31.96 5.51 -8.79
CA GLN A 306 -32.89 6.58 -9.18
C GLN A 306 -33.92 6.09 -10.21
N GLY A 307 -33.48 5.38 -11.26
CA GLY A 307 -34.39 4.79 -12.24
C GLY A 307 -35.43 3.85 -11.61
N ARG A 308 -35.02 3.04 -10.62
CA ARG A 308 -35.94 2.18 -9.88
C ARG A 308 -36.94 2.99 -9.03
N ILE A 309 -36.47 4.01 -8.30
CA ILE A 309 -37.31 4.87 -7.46
C ILE A 309 -38.32 5.63 -8.32
N ALA A 310 -37.88 6.22 -9.43
CA ALA A 310 -38.77 6.92 -10.37
C ALA A 310 -39.87 5.98 -10.88
N ALA A 311 -39.55 4.75 -11.27
CA ALA A 311 -40.56 3.76 -11.67
C ALA A 311 -41.58 3.46 -10.56
N ASN A 312 -41.14 3.35 -9.30
CA ASN A 312 -42.04 3.16 -8.16
C ASN A 312 -42.96 4.38 -7.97
N ASN A 313 -42.41 5.59 -8.03
CA ASN A 313 -43.15 6.84 -7.83
C ASN A 313 -44.16 7.11 -8.97
N ILE A 314 -43.82 6.76 -10.21
CA ILE A 314 -44.74 6.79 -11.35
C ILE A 314 -45.96 5.91 -11.10
N MET A 315 -45.80 4.81 -10.35
CA MET A 315 -46.88 3.90 -9.95
C MET A 315 -47.55 4.29 -8.63
N GLY A 316 -47.31 5.50 -8.11
CA GLY A 316 -47.96 6.03 -6.92
C GLY A 316 -47.30 5.63 -5.59
N ALA A 317 -46.07 5.09 -5.61
CA ALA A 317 -45.27 5.00 -4.40
C ALA A 317 -44.80 6.40 -3.95
N ASP A 318 -44.40 6.50 -2.67
CA ASP A 318 -43.86 7.71 -2.05
C ASP A 318 -42.39 7.48 -1.64
N GLU A 319 -41.56 7.04 -2.60
CA GLU A 319 -40.15 6.74 -2.35
C GLU A 319 -39.27 7.97 -2.55
N LYS A 320 -38.45 8.26 -1.54
CA LYS A 320 -37.50 9.37 -1.53
C LYS A 320 -36.11 8.92 -1.90
N TYR A 321 -35.41 9.75 -2.67
CA TYR A 321 -33.98 9.62 -2.91
C TYR A 321 -33.19 10.37 -1.84
N GLU A 322 -32.57 9.65 -0.91
CA GLU A 322 -31.89 10.24 0.26
C GLU A 322 -30.47 10.76 -0.06
N GLY A 323 -30.28 11.35 -1.24
CA GLY A 323 -29.01 11.92 -1.67
C GLY A 323 -27.88 10.92 -1.95
N THR A 324 -26.74 11.48 -2.34
CA THR A 324 -25.58 10.76 -2.88
C THR A 324 -24.35 11.00 -2.02
N GLN A 325 -23.70 9.92 -1.55
CA GLN A 325 -22.43 9.99 -0.81
C GLN A 325 -21.20 10.16 -1.72
N GLY A 326 -21.34 9.90 -3.02
CA GLY A 326 -20.19 9.90 -3.93
C GLY A 326 -19.22 8.74 -3.69
N SER A 327 -19.70 7.60 -3.18
CA SER A 327 -18.89 6.39 -3.07
C SER A 327 -18.40 5.96 -4.46
N SER A 328 -17.08 5.87 -4.62
CA SER A 328 -16.42 5.60 -5.90
C SER A 328 -15.16 4.78 -5.69
N VAL A 329 -14.81 3.98 -6.70
CA VAL A 329 -13.61 3.15 -6.72
C VAL A 329 -13.02 3.15 -8.13
N ALA A 330 -11.69 3.17 -8.23
CA ALA A 330 -10.95 3.01 -9.47
C ALA A 330 -9.81 2.00 -9.29
N LYS A 331 -9.55 1.22 -10.32
CA LYS A 331 -8.28 0.51 -10.47
C LYS A 331 -7.27 1.45 -11.15
N VAL A 332 -6.08 1.53 -10.58
CA VAL A 332 -4.96 2.32 -11.08
C VAL A 332 -3.74 1.39 -11.05
N PHE A 333 -3.52 0.69 -12.15
CA PHE A 333 -2.59 -0.43 -12.27
C PHE A 333 -2.79 -1.44 -11.14
N GLU A 334 -1.83 -1.59 -10.22
CA GLU A 334 -1.90 -2.51 -9.10
C GLU A 334 -2.76 -2.05 -7.94
N LEU A 335 -3.05 -0.75 -7.86
CA LEU A 335 -3.74 -0.16 -6.74
C LEU A 335 -5.24 -0.04 -7.04
N THR A 336 -6.02 -0.30 -6.01
CA THR A 336 -7.40 0.13 -5.92
C THR A 336 -7.43 1.42 -5.10
N ALA A 337 -8.06 2.45 -5.64
CA ALA A 337 -8.29 3.72 -4.99
C ALA A 337 -9.78 3.91 -4.79
N ALA A 338 -10.22 4.17 -3.55
CA ALA A 338 -11.62 4.36 -3.25
C ALA A 338 -11.86 5.55 -2.31
N SER A 339 -13.04 6.14 -2.42
CA SER A 339 -13.49 7.25 -1.58
C SER A 339 -14.99 7.21 -1.34
N THR A 340 -15.44 7.75 -0.21
CA THR A 340 -16.85 8.01 0.08
C THR A 340 -17.00 9.27 0.95
N GLY A 341 -18.07 10.03 0.75
CA GLY A 341 -18.31 11.28 1.46
C GLY A 341 -17.42 12.43 0.99
N ALA A 342 -17.14 13.34 1.92
CA ALA A 342 -16.35 14.53 1.68
C ALA A 342 -14.85 14.29 1.90
N ASN A 343 -14.02 14.95 1.09
CA ASN A 343 -12.57 15.03 1.31
C ASN A 343 -12.20 16.31 2.07
N GLU A 344 -10.96 16.39 2.54
CA GLU A 344 -10.50 17.49 3.39
C GLU A 344 -10.56 18.84 2.67
N LYS A 345 -10.22 18.86 1.37
CA LYS A 345 -10.38 20.06 0.52
C LYS A 345 -11.81 20.62 0.55
N THR A 346 -12.81 19.75 0.56
CA THR A 346 -14.23 20.14 0.64
C THR A 346 -14.58 20.70 2.01
N LEU A 347 -14.07 20.10 3.09
CA LEU A 347 -14.28 20.59 4.46
C LEU A 347 -13.68 22.00 4.64
N VAL A 348 -12.44 22.18 4.20
CA VAL A 348 -11.74 23.47 4.27
C VAL A 348 -12.45 24.54 3.45
N ARG A 349 -12.90 24.22 2.22
CA ARG A 349 -13.66 25.17 1.39
C ARG A 349 -14.98 25.62 2.05
N ARG A 350 -15.56 24.78 2.90
CA ARG A 350 -16.76 25.09 3.69
C ARG A 350 -16.47 25.87 4.97
N GLY A 351 -15.19 26.18 5.25
CA GLY A 351 -14.77 26.93 6.43
C GLY A 351 -14.64 26.09 7.70
N LEU A 352 -14.69 24.75 7.60
CA LEU A 352 -14.43 23.87 8.74
C LEU A 352 -12.93 23.85 9.03
N VAL A 353 -12.57 23.87 10.32
CA VAL A 353 -11.20 23.96 10.79
C VAL A 353 -10.79 22.65 11.46
N ARG A 354 -9.67 22.08 11.03
CA ARG A 354 -9.09 20.87 11.63
C ARG A 354 -8.73 21.08 13.10
N GLY A 355 -9.03 20.11 13.95
CA GLY A 355 -8.84 20.16 15.40
C GLY A 355 -9.91 20.96 16.16
N LYS A 356 -10.85 21.60 15.43
CA LYS A 356 -11.98 22.33 16.02
C LYS A 356 -13.32 21.75 15.58
N ASP A 357 -13.53 21.61 14.27
CA ASP A 357 -14.80 21.14 13.70
C ASP A 357 -14.70 19.69 13.20
N TYR A 358 -13.51 19.30 12.72
CA TYR A 358 -13.21 17.94 12.27
C TYR A 358 -11.77 17.55 12.59
N GLU A 359 -11.47 16.26 12.50
CA GLU A 359 -10.13 15.70 12.56
C GLU A 359 -9.93 14.64 11.47
N SER A 360 -8.66 14.33 11.20
CA SER A 360 -8.19 13.42 10.16
C SER A 360 -7.18 12.45 10.74
N VAL A 361 -7.34 11.16 10.43
CA VAL A 361 -6.34 10.12 10.75
C VAL A 361 -5.99 9.33 9.50
N ILE A 362 -4.71 8.98 9.36
CA ILE A 362 -4.21 8.10 8.30
C ILE A 362 -3.58 6.88 8.96
N VAL A 363 -4.12 5.71 8.64
CA VAL A 363 -3.66 4.42 9.16
C VAL A 363 -3.30 3.49 8.01
N THR A 364 -2.23 2.72 8.20
CA THR A 364 -1.83 1.66 7.26
C THR A 364 -2.00 0.30 7.94
N GLN A 365 -2.75 -0.60 7.32
CA GLN A 365 -3.06 -1.93 7.82
C GLN A 365 -3.01 -2.94 6.68
N ASN A 366 -2.89 -4.24 6.98
CA ASN A 366 -2.98 -5.26 5.94
C ASN A 366 -4.42 -5.54 5.52
N SER A 367 -4.58 -5.99 4.27
CA SER A 367 -5.82 -6.53 3.72
C SER A 367 -6.36 -7.70 4.56
N HIS A 368 -5.47 -8.57 5.06
CA HIS A 368 -5.79 -9.69 5.94
C HIS A 368 -4.60 -10.06 6.87
N ALA A 369 -4.73 -11.15 7.64
CA ALA A 369 -3.75 -11.54 8.64
C ALA A 369 -2.35 -11.71 8.04
N GLY A 370 -1.34 -11.01 8.59
CA GLY A 370 0.01 -10.97 7.99
C GLY A 370 0.81 -12.28 8.03
N TYR A 371 0.37 -13.28 8.79
CA TYR A 371 0.97 -14.62 8.72
C TYR A 371 0.37 -15.48 7.58
N TYR A 372 -0.72 -15.02 6.95
CA TYR A 372 -1.32 -15.70 5.83
C TYR A 372 -0.78 -15.11 4.51
N PRO A 373 -0.43 -15.94 3.50
CA PRO A 373 0.17 -15.47 2.26
C PRO A 373 -0.67 -14.41 1.53
N GLY A 374 0.02 -13.54 0.77
CA GLY A 374 -0.62 -12.53 -0.07
C GLY A 374 -1.22 -11.32 0.68
N ALA A 375 -0.97 -11.16 1.98
CA ALA A 375 -1.42 -9.97 2.70
C ALA A 375 -0.70 -8.73 2.16
N THR A 376 -1.46 -7.71 1.77
CA THR A 376 -0.92 -6.46 1.22
C THR A 376 -1.36 -5.27 2.07
N PRO A 377 -0.53 -4.23 2.21
CA PRO A 377 -0.92 -3.03 2.93
C PRO A 377 -1.97 -2.21 2.15
N LEU A 378 -2.88 -1.58 2.90
CA LEU A 378 -3.76 -0.52 2.46
C LEU A 378 -3.63 0.67 3.41
N THR A 379 -3.65 1.87 2.85
CA THR A 379 -3.64 3.14 3.58
C THR A 379 -5.04 3.73 3.56
N LEU A 380 -5.59 3.97 4.75
CA LEU A 380 -6.93 4.47 4.99
C LEU A 380 -6.85 5.83 5.67
N LYS A 381 -7.44 6.85 5.05
CA LYS A 381 -7.69 8.16 5.63
C LYS A 381 -9.16 8.27 6.05
N LEU A 382 -9.41 8.71 7.28
CA LEU A 382 -10.75 8.91 7.83
C LEU A 382 -10.91 10.36 8.30
N LEU A 383 -12.01 11.00 7.91
CA LEU A 383 -12.38 12.37 8.28
C LEU A 383 -13.65 12.31 9.14
N PHE A 384 -13.60 12.87 10.35
CA PHE A 384 -14.69 12.76 11.34
C PHE A 384 -14.82 14.02 12.19
N GLY A 385 -16.00 14.25 12.77
CA GLY A 385 -16.27 15.37 13.66
C GLY A 385 -15.58 15.23 15.02
N MET A 386 -15.26 16.36 15.65
CA MET A 386 -14.64 16.38 16.99
C MET A 386 -15.53 15.79 18.10
N ASP A 387 -16.82 15.60 17.85
CA ASP A 387 -17.73 14.88 18.74
C ASP A 387 -17.70 13.36 18.54
N GLY A 388 -17.01 12.87 17.50
CA GLY A 388 -16.93 11.47 17.11
C GLY A 388 -18.21 10.87 16.54
N LYS A 389 -19.31 11.62 16.46
CA LYS A 389 -20.64 11.10 16.05
C LYS A 389 -20.82 11.12 14.54
N LYS A 390 -20.18 12.06 13.85
CA LYS A 390 -20.30 12.23 12.41
C LYS A 390 -19.02 11.83 11.70
N LEU A 391 -19.14 10.96 10.72
CA LEU A 391 -18.11 10.72 9.70
C LEU A 391 -18.37 11.66 8.53
N TYR A 392 -17.35 12.40 8.11
CA TYR A 392 -17.43 13.28 6.93
C TYR A 392 -17.07 12.54 5.65
N GLY A 393 -16.09 11.63 5.71
CA GLY A 393 -15.68 10.84 4.57
C GLY A 393 -14.49 9.95 4.87
N ALA A 394 -14.19 9.06 3.92
CA ALA A 394 -13.03 8.17 3.98
C ALA A 394 -12.42 7.97 2.60
N GLN A 395 -11.13 7.67 2.59
CA GLN A 395 -10.33 7.42 1.39
C GLN A 395 -9.42 6.24 1.66
N ILE A 396 -9.30 5.34 0.70
CA ILE A 396 -8.48 4.13 0.85
C ILE A 396 -7.71 3.87 -0.44
N VAL A 397 -6.41 3.64 -0.31
CA VAL A 397 -5.54 3.22 -1.41
C VAL A 397 -4.75 1.99 -0.98
N GLY A 398 -4.80 0.92 -1.78
CA GLY A 398 -4.14 -0.34 -1.49
C GLY A 398 -4.35 -1.36 -2.60
N ARG A 399 -3.71 -2.53 -2.52
CA ARG A 399 -3.81 -3.55 -3.58
C ARG A 399 -5.03 -4.43 -3.46
N ASP A 400 -5.40 -4.76 -2.22
CA ASP A 400 -6.44 -5.73 -1.94
C ASP A 400 -7.33 -5.29 -0.76
N GLY A 401 -8.59 -5.72 -0.82
CA GLY A 401 -9.60 -5.49 0.21
C GLY A 401 -9.96 -4.02 0.44
N VAL A 402 -9.66 -3.11 -0.50
CA VAL A 402 -9.96 -1.67 -0.45
C VAL A 402 -11.46 -1.41 -0.57
N ASP A 403 -12.09 -2.02 -1.57
CA ASP A 403 -13.52 -2.01 -1.86
C ASP A 403 -14.36 -2.45 -0.65
N LYS A 404 -13.98 -3.57 -0.01
CA LYS A 404 -14.66 -4.07 1.19
C LYS A 404 -14.70 -3.04 2.31
N ARG A 405 -13.59 -2.32 2.55
CA ARG A 405 -13.51 -1.36 3.66
C ARG A 405 -14.20 -0.05 3.34
N ILE A 406 -14.11 0.43 2.09
CA ILE A 406 -14.85 1.64 1.72
C ILE A 406 -16.36 1.40 1.79
N ASP A 407 -16.84 0.22 1.38
CA ASP A 407 -18.26 -0.15 1.46
C ASP A 407 -18.74 -0.24 2.91
N THR A 408 -17.92 -0.82 3.79
CA THR A 408 -18.23 -0.90 5.23
C THR A 408 -18.35 0.49 5.85
N ILE A 409 -17.44 1.40 5.52
CA ILE A 409 -17.49 2.78 6.02
C ILE A 409 -18.66 3.55 5.39
N ALA A 410 -18.88 3.40 4.08
CA ALA A 410 -19.99 4.03 3.37
C ALA A 410 -21.34 3.61 3.95
N ALA A 411 -21.52 2.31 4.27
CA ALA A 411 -22.71 1.80 4.91
C ALA A 411 -22.87 2.37 6.34
N THR A 412 -21.79 2.41 7.12
CA THR A 412 -21.81 3.01 8.47
C THR A 412 -22.23 4.49 8.42
N MET A 413 -21.65 5.25 7.48
CA MET A 413 -22.02 6.65 7.22
C MET A 413 -23.49 6.78 6.84
N ARG A 414 -23.98 5.93 5.93
CA ARG A 414 -25.37 5.95 5.46
C ARG A 414 -26.37 5.70 6.59
N LEU A 415 -25.98 4.89 7.57
CA LEU A 415 -26.78 4.58 8.76
C LEU A 415 -26.57 5.57 9.93
N GLY A 416 -25.81 6.64 9.72
CA GLY A 416 -25.56 7.68 10.73
C GLY A 416 -24.57 7.28 11.83
N GLY A 417 -23.76 6.23 11.61
CA GLY A 417 -22.74 5.79 12.55
C GLY A 417 -21.49 6.68 12.54
N GLY A 418 -20.86 6.80 13.72
CA GLY A 418 -19.66 7.57 13.98
C GLY A 418 -18.42 6.71 14.22
N VAL A 419 -17.43 7.30 14.90
CA VAL A 419 -16.16 6.66 15.25
C VAL A 419 -16.36 5.47 16.20
N ALA A 420 -17.29 5.59 17.15
CA ALA A 420 -17.59 4.53 18.11
C ALA A 420 -18.17 3.29 17.41
N GLU A 421 -19.10 3.50 16.47
CA GLU A 421 -19.70 2.43 15.68
C GLU A 421 -18.62 1.68 14.89
N LEU A 422 -17.73 2.38 14.17
CA LEU A 422 -16.61 1.76 13.44
C LEU A 422 -15.73 0.87 14.34
N ALA A 423 -15.45 1.34 15.56
CA ALA A 423 -14.64 0.59 16.53
C ALA A 423 -15.35 -0.67 17.05
N SER A 424 -16.69 -0.66 17.09
CA SER A 424 -17.52 -1.75 17.62
C SER A 424 -17.97 -2.79 16.60
N LEU A 425 -17.79 -2.53 15.29
CA LEU A 425 -18.23 -3.43 14.22
C LEU A 425 -17.65 -4.84 14.37
N GLU A 426 -18.51 -5.85 14.39
CA GLU A 426 -18.13 -7.27 14.31
C GLU A 426 -18.11 -7.70 12.84
N LEU A 427 -16.91 -7.74 12.26
CA LEU A 427 -16.71 -8.09 10.85
C LEU A 427 -16.22 -9.53 10.68
N ALA A 428 -16.58 -10.14 9.56
CA ALA A 428 -16.19 -11.52 9.27
C ALA A 428 -14.66 -11.70 9.23
N TYR A 429 -14.17 -12.61 10.07
CA TYR A 429 -12.74 -12.88 10.22
C TYR A 429 -12.41 -14.36 9.99
N ALA A 430 -11.53 -14.58 9.02
CA ALA A 430 -10.60 -15.71 8.97
C ALA A 430 -9.30 -15.21 8.33
N PRO A 431 -8.16 -15.90 8.53
CA PRO A 431 -6.85 -15.43 8.06
C PRO A 431 -6.75 -15.00 6.59
N PRO A 432 -7.44 -15.65 5.62
CA PRO A 432 -7.40 -15.24 4.21
C PRO A 432 -8.16 -13.95 3.88
N TYR A 433 -9.00 -13.44 4.79
CA TYR A 433 -9.97 -12.39 4.45
C TYR A 433 -9.80 -11.12 5.29
N SER A 434 -9.40 -11.25 6.55
CA SER A 434 -9.20 -10.08 7.43
C SER A 434 -8.19 -10.40 8.54
N SER A 435 -8.07 -9.49 9.48
CA SER A 435 -7.38 -9.66 10.76
C SER A 435 -8.40 -9.68 11.89
N ALA A 436 -8.00 -10.14 13.09
CA ALA A 436 -8.88 -10.16 14.26
C ALA A 436 -9.44 -8.76 14.61
N LYS A 437 -8.74 -7.70 14.19
CA LYS A 437 -9.23 -6.32 14.14
C LYS A 437 -9.10 -5.87 12.70
N ASP A 438 -10.23 -5.62 12.03
CA ASP A 438 -10.23 -5.17 10.65
C ASP A 438 -9.60 -3.76 10.55
N PRO A 439 -9.00 -3.39 9.40
CA PRO A 439 -8.59 -2.01 9.14
C PRO A 439 -9.65 -0.95 9.50
N VAL A 440 -10.95 -1.24 9.34
CA VAL A 440 -12.04 -0.34 9.75
C VAL A 440 -12.10 -0.19 11.27
N ASN A 441 -12.01 -1.29 12.03
CA ASN A 441 -11.94 -1.23 13.49
C ASN A 441 -10.70 -0.46 13.94
N MET A 442 -9.56 -0.70 13.30
CA MET A 442 -8.31 0.00 13.59
C MET A 442 -8.44 1.51 13.36
N ALA A 443 -9.10 1.94 12.28
CA ALA A 443 -9.39 3.35 12.05
C ALA A 443 -10.28 3.94 13.17
N GLY A 444 -11.33 3.20 13.59
CA GLY A 444 -12.18 3.58 14.72
C GLY A 444 -11.41 3.72 16.05
N PHE A 445 -10.54 2.75 16.38
CA PHE A 445 -9.71 2.83 17.58
C PHE A 445 -8.74 4.01 17.56
N VAL A 446 -8.09 4.25 16.41
CA VAL A 446 -7.13 5.35 16.26
C VAL A 446 -7.85 6.70 16.34
N ALA A 447 -8.98 6.86 15.67
CA ALA A 447 -9.80 8.06 15.79
C ALA A 447 -10.29 8.29 17.22
N GLY A 448 -10.74 7.24 17.92
CA GLY A 448 -11.11 7.31 19.34
C GLY A 448 -9.96 7.71 20.26
N ASN A 449 -8.74 7.26 19.98
CA ASN A 449 -7.54 7.68 20.72
C ASN A 449 -7.21 9.16 20.49
N VAL A 450 -7.46 9.70 19.29
CA VAL A 450 -7.28 11.13 19.00
C VAL A 450 -8.34 11.96 19.73
N LEU A 451 -9.62 11.55 19.68
CA LEU A 451 -10.72 12.23 20.38
C LEU A 451 -10.55 12.26 21.90
N SER A 452 -9.95 11.22 22.48
CA SER A 452 -9.63 11.15 23.92
C SER A 452 -8.32 11.85 24.30
N GLY A 453 -7.61 12.47 23.35
CA GLY A 453 -6.35 13.17 23.60
C GLY A 453 -5.17 12.26 23.94
N LEU A 454 -5.29 10.95 23.70
CA LEU A 454 -4.20 9.99 23.95
C LEU A 454 -3.07 10.13 22.94
N VAL A 455 -3.35 10.66 21.76
CA VAL A 455 -2.37 10.87 20.70
C VAL A 455 -2.80 12.00 19.76
N LYS A 456 -1.82 12.59 19.07
CA LYS A 456 -2.04 13.58 18.01
C LYS A 456 -1.27 13.18 16.76
N PHE A 457 -1.83 13.44 15.59
CA PHE A 457 -1.16 13.25 14.31
C PHE A 457 -0.56 14.57 13.83
N SER A 458 0.59 14.50 13.18
CA SER A 458 1.11 15.61 12.39
C SER A 458 0.40 15.70 11.03
N GLY A 459 0.67 16.76 10.28
CA GLY A 459 0.48 16.76 8.83
C GLY A 459 1.43 15.77 8.16
N TRP A 460 1.14 15.40 6.90
CA TRP A 460 2.06 14.61 6.08
C TRP A 460 3.32 15.41 5.71
N ASP A 461 3.19 16.73 5.61
CA ASP A 461 4.24 17.71 5.29
C ASP A 461 4.90 18.32 6.55
N ALA A 462 4.76 17.63 7.69
CA ALA A 462 5.21 18.16 8.98
C ALA A 462 6.73 18.15 9.14
N VAL A 463 7.43 17.28 8.40
CA VAL A 463 8.89 17.19 8.40
C VAL A 463 9.49 18.46 7.79
N GLU A 464 8.88 18.96 6.72
CA GLU A 464 9.30 20.14 5.97
C GLU A 464 8.86 21.42 6.69
N LYS A 465 7.64 21.42 7.25
CA LYS A 465 7.08 22.60 7.94
C LYS A 465 7.65 22.83 9.34
N ASN A 466 8.21 21.80 9.99
CA ASN A 466 8.74 21.91 11.34
C ASN A 466 10.20 21.44 11.43
N PRO A 467 11.16 22.14 10.78
CA PRO A 467 12.57 21.74 10.81
C PRO A 467 13.19 21.76 12.22
N GLY A 468 12.57 22.47 13.16
CA GLY A 468 12.94 22.51 14.57
C GLY A 468 12.40 21.35 15.42
N ALA A 469 11.54 20.48 14.88
CA ALA A 469 11.05 19.31 15.59
C ALA A 469 12.12 18.22 15.70
N VAL A 470 12.03 17.38 16.73
CA VAL A 470 12.84 16.17 16.84
C VAL A 470 12.13 15.06 16.08
N LEU A 471 12.70 14.66 14.94
CA LEU A 471 12.23 13.50 14.19
C LEU A 471 12.76 12.24 14.89
N LEU A 472 11.87 11.45 15.50
CA LEU A 472 12.24 10.24 16.23
C LEU A 472 11.91 8.99 15.41
N ASP A 473 12.95 8.31 14.95
CA ASP A 473 12.85 7.03 14.26
C ASP A 473 12.94 5.88 15.27
N VAL A 474 11.84 5.13 15.44
CA VAL A 474 11.77 4.00 16.38
C VAL A 474 11.89 2.63 15.70
N ARG A 475 12.33 2.59 14.45
CA ARG A 475 12.62 1.36 13.70
C ARG A 475 13.86 0.64 14.21
N GLU A 476 14.05 -0.61 13.80
CA GLU A 476 15.26 -1.38 14.08
C GLU A 476 16.40 -1.00 13.11
N ASP A 477 17.66 -1.25 13.48
CA ASP A 477 18.84 -0.85 12.71
C ASP A 477 18.84 -1.34 11.25
N ALA A 478 18.35 -2.56 11.00
CA ALA A 478 18.31 -3.12 9.65
C ALA A 478 17.34 -2.38 8.70
N GLU A 479 16.30 -1.75 9.25
CA GLU A 479 15.34 -0.96 8.45
C GLU A 479 15.96 0.35 7.98
N LEU A 480 16.84 0.94 8.79
CA LEU A 480 17.57 2.16 8.43
C LEU A 480 18.52 1.92 7.27
N MET A 481 19.00 0.68 7.09
CA MET A 481 19.80 0.30 5.93
C MET A 481 19.00 0.37 4.63
N ALA A 482 17.68 0.19 4.64
CA ALA A 482 16.84 0.34 3.45
C ALA A 482 16.55 1.82 3.17
N PHE A 483 16.12 2.56 4.19
CA PHE A 483 15.81 3.98 4.06
C PHE A 483 15.97 4.69 5.42
N SER A 484 16.55 5.88 5.41
CA SER A 484 16.78 6.70 6.60
C SER A 484 16.43 8.15 6.30
N LEU A 485 15.55 8.75 7.09
CA LEU A 485 15.26 10.17 7.03
C LEU A 485 16.47 10.97 7.54
N PRO A 486 16.98 11.97 6.79
CA PRO A 486 18.02 12.86 7.27
C PRO A 486 17.61 13.55 8.57
N ASN A 487 18.56 13.77 9.48
CA ASN A 487 18.36 14.44 10.76
C ASN A 487 17.39 13.74 11.75
N ALA A 488 16.98 12.50 11.47
CA ALA A 488 16.21 11.71 12.43
C ALA A 488 17.10 11.16 13.55
N VAL A 489 16.65 11.34 14.79
CA VAL A 489 17.21 10.70 15.98
C VAL A 489 16.71 9.26 16.01
N HIS A 490 17.64 8.30 15.97
CA HIS A 490 17.30 6.89 15.93
C HIS A 490 17.40 6.24 17.31
N ILE A 491 16.25 5.75 17.81
CA ILE A 491 16.14 5.01 19.06
C ILE A 491 15.10 3.90 18.86
N PRO A 492 15.53 2.64 18.64
CA PRO A 492 14.61 1.51 18.48
C PRO A 492 13.59 1.44 19.62
N LEU A 493 12.34 1.09 19.31
CA LEU A 493 11.23 1.11 20.28
C LEU A 493 11.56 0.35 21.58
N GLY A 494 12.25 -0.79 21.47
CA GLY A 494 12.67 -1.60 22.62
C GLY A 494 13.67 -0.90 23.55
N GLN A 495 14.47 0.03 23.02
CA GLN A 495 15.49 0.78 23.74
C GLN A 495 14.98 2.14 24.24
N LEU A 496 13.87 2.65 23.70
CA LEU A 496 13.35 3.99 23.96
C LEU A 496 13.21 4.31 25.44
N ARG A 497 12.74 3.37 26.27
CA ARG A 497 12.58 3.60 27.71
C ARG A 497 13.90 3.85 28.44
N GLY A 498 14.97 3.17 28.05
CA GLY A 498 16.30 3.34 28.64
C GLY A 498 17.04 4.56 28.09
N ARG A 499 16.72 4.96 26.86
CA ARG A 499 17.38 6.05 26.12
C ARG A 499 16.56 7.34 26.04
N ILE A 500 15.47 7.44 26.81
CA ILE A 500 14.54 8.58 26.75
C ILE A 500 15.22 9.91 27.13
N GLY A 501 16.29 9.87 27.92
CA GLY A 501 17.08 11.05 28.32
C GLY A 501 17.87 11.68 27.18
N GLU A 502 18.01 11.00 26.03
CA GLU A 502 18.63 11.55 24.83
C GLU A 502 17.74 12.57 24.11
N LEU A 503 16.45 12.62 24.46
CA LEU A 503 15.45 13.48 23.82
C LEU A 503 15.14 14.71 24.69
N ASP A 504 15.12 15.88 24.04
CA ASP A 504 14.73 17.14 24.68
C ASP A 504 13.21 17.19 24.87
N ARG A 505 12.78 17.27 26.14
CA ARG A 505 11.36 17.30 26.54
C ARG A 505 10.64 18.59 26.17
N SER A 506 11.37 19.67 25.89
CA SER A 506 10.81 20.98 25.55
C SER A 506 10.47 21.13 24.07
N ARG A 507 11.05 20.26 23.21
CA ARG A 507 10.84 20.28 21.77
C ARG A 507 9.69 19.37 21.37
N THR A 508 8.99 19.77 20.30
CA THR A 508 8.04 18.90 19.61
C THR A 508 8.75 17.65 19.09
N VAL A 509 8.26 16.48 19.44
CA VAL A 509 8.77 15.19 18.94
C VAL A 509 7.80 14.63 17.91
N ILE A 510 8.26 14.39 16.68
CA ILE A 510 7.50 13.71 15.64
C ILE A 510 8.02 12.28 15.55
N ALA A 511 7.27 11.34 16.13
CA ALA A 511 7.64 9.93 16.16
C ALA A 511 7.10 9.21 14.91
N PHE A 512 7.95 8.42 14.28
CA PHE A 512 7.58 7.60 13.14
C PHE A 512 8.25 6.22 13.22
N CYS A 513 7.65 5.27 12.52
CA CYS A 513 8.24 3.96 12.25
C CYS A 513 7.98 3.61 10.78
N ALA A 514 8.09 2.34 10.38
CA ALA A 514 7.83 1.94 9.00
C ALA A 514 6.40 2.30 8.49
N ILE A 515 5.37 1.97 9.28
CA ILE A 515 3.95 2.08 8.89
C ILE A 515 3.06 2.78 9.95
N GLY A 516 3.65 3.50 10.90
CA GLY A 516 2.93 4.22 11.97
C GLY A 516 2.48 3.41 13.20
N VAL A 517 2.53 2.07 13.18
CA VAL A 517 2.03 1.24 14.31
C VAL A 517 2.94 1.31 15.54
N ARG A 518 4.27 1.18 15.37
CA ARG A 518 5.23 1.22 16.50
C ARG A 518 5.40 2.63 17.06
N SER A 519 5.27 3.66 16.22
CA SER A 519 5.37 5.05 16.67
C SER A 519 4.24 5.44 17.61
N TYR A 520 3.04 4.87 17.50
CA TYR A 520 2.00 5.03 18.52
C TYR A 520 2.49 4.63 19.92
N ASN A 521 3.11 3.45 20.05
CA ASN A 521 3.65 2.99 21.33
C ASN A 521 4.76 3.93 21.83
N ALA A 522 5.63 4.41 20.93
CA ALA A 522 6.64 5.41 21.27
C ALA A 522 6.01 6.70 21.80
N ALA A 523 4.99 7.23 21.12
CA ALA A 523 4.29 8.43 21.55
C ALA A 523 3.65 8.27 22.93
N ARG A 524 3.00 7.13 23.21
CA ARG A 524 2.45 6.86 24.54
C ARG A 524 3.53 6.77 25.62
N ILE A 525 4.70 6.19 25.32
CA ILE A 525 5.84 6.16 26.24
C ILE A 525 6.32 7.58 26.55
N LEU A 526 6.51 8.41 25.53
CA LEU A 526 6.98 9.79 25.67
C LEU A 526 5.98 10.65 26.44
N MET A 527 4.69 10.63 26.07
CA MET A 527 3.65 11.41 26.74
C MET A 527 3.51 11.02 28.22
N ASN A 528 3.53 9.72 28.54
CA ASN A 528 3.51 9.25 29.93
C ASN A 528 4.79 9.60 30.71
N SER A 529 5.88 9.95 30.02
CA SER A 529 7.14 10.37 30.61
C SER A 529 7.30 11.89 30.70
N GLY A 530 6.22 12.64 30.41
CA GLY A 530 6.16 14.09 30.59
C GLY A 530 6.59 14.92 29.37
N PHE A 531 6.65 14.33 28.16
CA PHE A 531 6.80 15.11 26.93
C PHE A 531 5.48 15.82 26.61
N ALA A 532 5.52 17.15 26.48
CA ALA A 532 4.33 17.98 26.34
C ALA A 532 3.74 17.95 24.91
N ASP A 533 4.59 17.81 23.89
CA ASP A 533 4.19 17.88 22.49
C ASP A 533 4.80 16.74 21.67
N VAL A 534 4.00 15.69 21.47
CA VAL A 534 4.40 14.48 20.72
C VAL A 534 3.38 14.22 19.63
N LEU A 535 3.84 14.14 18.39
CA LEU A 535 3.03 13.93 17.20
C LEU A 535 3.40 12.59 16.55
N LEU A 536 2.43 11.91 15.97
CA LEU A 536 2.64 10.78 15.09
C LEU A 536 2.71 11.24 13.64
N TYR A 537 3.79 10.85 12.95
CA TYR A 537 3.82 10.99 11.50
C TYR A 537 2.85 9.99 10.85
N PRO A 538 1.95 10.44 9.96
CA PRO A 538 0.95 9.58 9.32
C PRO A 538 1.61 8.51 8.44
N GLY A 539 1.16 7.26 8.54
CA GLY A 539 1.60 6.17 7.64
C GLY A 539 3.08 5.76 7.70
N GLY A 540 3.92 6.43 8.51
CA GLY A 540 5.34 6.08 8.70
C GLY A 540 6.25 6.43 7.51
N THR A 541 7.47 5.88 7.51
CA THR A 541 8.48 6.19 6.49
C THR A 541 8.04 5.82 5.09
N ARG A 542 7.21 4.79 4.92
CA ARG A 542 6.76 4.40 3.58
C ARG A 542 5.84 5.41 2.96
N PHE A 543 4.92 5.93 3.77
CA PHE A 543 4.07 7.02 3.36
C PHE A 543 4.90 8.26 3.02
N TYR A 544 5.91 8.58 3.83
CA TYR A 544 6.87 9.64 3.51
C TYR A 544 7.54 9.45 2.15
N GLN A 545 8.03 8.25 1.85
CA GLN A 545 8.69 8.00 0.57
C GLN A 545 7.71 8.12 -0.61
N SER A 546 6.47 7.66 -0.46
CA SER A 546 5.45 7.85 -1.48
C SER A 546 5.08 9.32 -1.68
N THR A 547 5.04 10.14 -0.62
CA THR A 547 4.79 11.59 -0.75
C THR A 547 5.98 12.39 -1.25
N HIS A 548 7.16 11.76 -1.37
CA HIS A 548 8.41 12.36 -1.85
C HIS A 548 9.06 11.53 -2.99
N TYR A 549 8.23 10.85 -3.78
CA TYR A 549 8.70 9.89 -4.80
C TYR A 549 9.59 10.53 -5.88
N GLU A 550 9.44 11.84 -6.14
CA GLU A 550 10.25 12.59 -7.11
C GLU A 550 11.67 12.87 -6.59
N GLU A 551 11.83 13.19 -5.31
CA GLU A 551 13.14 13.49 -4.71
C GLU A 551 14.02 12.24 -4.62
N GLU A 552 13.42 11.05 -4.52
CA GLU A 552 14.13 9.78 -4.45
C GLU A 552 14.66 9.27 -5.81
N HIS A 553 14.38 9.96 -6.95
CA HIS A 553 14.68 9.58 -8.34
C HIS A 553 15.60 8.34 -8.47
N MET A 554 15.00 7.15 -8.37
CA MET A 554 15.63 5.97 -8.91
C MET A 554 15.55 6.13 -10.42
N ASN A 555 16.71 6.31 -11.05
CA ASN A 555 16.90 5.92 -12.44
C ASN A 555 16.49 4.45 -12.57
N VAL A 556 15.21 4.18 -12.83
CA VAL A 556 14.76 2.92 -13.40
C VAL A 556 15.08 2.99 -14.89
N THR A 557 16.36 3.14 -15.20
CA THR A 557 16.86 2.78 -16.53
C THR A 557 16.81 1.26 -16.60
N GLY A 558 15.78 0.75 -17.29
CA GLY A 558 15.68 -0.67 -17.64
C GLY A 558 14.69 -1.48 -16.79
N ALA A 559 13.45 -1.04 -16.66
CA ALA A 559 12.36 -2.02 -16.56
C ALA A 559 12.19 -2.64 -17.96
N ALA A 560 12.76 -3.82 -18.17
CA ALA A 560 12.44 -4.62 -19.35
C ALA A 560 10.91 -4.81 -19.41
N PRO A 561 10.30 -4.81 -20.61
CA PRO A 561 8.86 -4.93 -20.75
C PRO A 561 8.38 -6.22 -20.05
N VAL A 562 7.36 -6.07 -19.20
CA VAL A 562 6.65 -7.21 -18.63
C VAL A 562 5.90 -7.87 -19.78
N ALA A 563 6.44 -8.96 -20.32
CA ALA A 563 5.75 -9.81 -21.27
C ALA A 563 4.70 -10.65 -20.54
N ASP A 564 3.44 -10.55 -20.96
CA ASP A 564 2.31 -11.38 -20.52
C ASP A 564 2.34 -12.80 -21.13
N SER A 565 3.53 -13.37 -21.21
CA SER A 565 3.76 -14.77 -21.54
C SER A 565 4.82 -15.26 -20.57
N GLY A 566 4.48 -16.22 -19.72
CA GLY A 566 5.30 -16.74 -18.61
C GLY A 566 6.63 -17.41 -18.99
N HIS A 567 7.42 -16.81 -19.87
CA HIS A 567 8.79 -17.18 -20.18
C HIS A 567 9.63 -15.92 -20.30
N VAL A 568 10.40 -15.63 -19.24
CA VAL A 568 11.63 -14.84 -19.37
C VAL A 568 12.63 -15.74 -20.09
N ASP A 569 13.28 -15.26 -21.14
CA ASP A 569 14.41 -15.93 -21.77
C ASP A 569 15.50 -16.15 -20.71
N ALA A 570 15.55 -17.37 -20.19
CA ALA A 570 16.47 -17.80 -19.14
C ALA A 570 17.79 -18.20 -19.78
N LYS A 571 18.61 -17.21 -20.15
CA LYS A 571 20.05 -17.41 -20.36
C LYS A 571 20.77 -16.51 -19.37
N ASP A 572 21.42 -17.16 -18.39
CA ASP A 572 22.28 -16.60 -17.34
C ASP A 572 21.65 -16.04 -16.05
N ILE A 573 20.56 -16.62 -15.55
CA ILE A 573 20.19 -16.47 -14.12
C ILE A 573 20.87 -17.60 -13.32
N PRO A 574 21.78 -17.30 -12.37
CA PRO A 574 22.33 -18.33 -11.49
C PRO A 574 21.20 -18.99 -10.69
N VAL A 575 21.22 -20.31 -10.56
CA VAL A 575 20.26 -21.07 -9.75
C VAL A 575 20.34 -20.56 -8.30
N ALA A 576 19.23 -20.07 -7.75
CA ALA A 576 19.17 -19.63 -6.36
C ALA A 576 19.55 -20.78 -5.43
N SER A 577 20.57 -20.59 -4.59
CA SER A 577 21.00 -21.55 -3.58
C SER A 577 20.02 -21.62 -2.40
N MET A 578 19.19 -20.58 -2.23
CA MET A 578 18.21 -20.48 -1.16
C MET A 578 16.97 -19.69 -1.60
N ARG A 579 15.80 -20.08 -1.09
CA ARG A 579 14.53 -19.36 -1.28
C ARG A 579 13.97 -18.94 0.06
N VAL A 580 13.59 -17.67 0.19
CA VAL A 580 12.98 -17.11 1.40
C VAL A 580 11.61 -16.55 1.04
N ASP A 581 10.57 -17.11 1.64
CA ASP A 581 9.22 -16.60 1.50
C ASP A 581 8.90 -15.61 2.64
N CYS A 582 8.77 -14.34 2.29
CA CYS A 582 8.33 -13.25 3.15
C CYS A 582 6.91 -12.77 2.80
N SER A 583 6.16 -13.50 1.98
CA SER A 583 4.82 -13.11 1.59
C SER A 583 3.87 -13.08 2.79
N GLY A 584 3.08 -12.00 2.88
CA GLY A 584 2.22 -11.68 4.01
C GLY A 584 2.88 -10.82 5.10
N MET A 585 4.22 -10.82 5.20
CA MET A 585 4.91 -10.03 6.21
C MET A 585 4.78 -8.52 5.92
N GLN A 586 4.42 -7.75 6.95
CA GLN A 586 4.46 -6.29 6.89
C GLN A 586 5.87 -5.77 7.09
N CYS A 587 6.14 -4.57 6.61
CA CYS A 587 7.33 -3.83 7.00
C CYS A 587 7.44 -3.75 8.54
N PRO A 588 8.56 -4.24 9.13
CA PRO A 588 9.86 -4.50 8.50
C PRO A 588 10.22 -5.96 8.21
N GLY A 589 9.28 -6.88 8.36
CA GLY A 589 9.49 -8.33 8.29
C GLY A 589 10.34 -8.81 7.11
N PRO A 590 10.04 -8.44 5.85
CA PRO A 590 10.82 -8.90 4.70
C PRO A 590 12.30 -8.53 4.77
N ILE A 591 12.64 -7.26 5.03
CA ILE A 591 14.04 -6.81 5.10
C ILE A 591 14.77 -7.41 6.28
N MET A 592 14.11 -7.53 7.44
CA MET A 592 14.69 -8.23 8.60
C MET A 592 15.03 -9.68 8.26
N LYS A 593 14.13 -10.39 7.57
CA LYS A 593 14.34 -11.79 7.21
C LYS A 593 15.45 -11.98 6.17
N VAL A 594 15.51 -11.08 5.19
CA VAL A 594 16.62 -10.99 4.23
C VAL A 594 17.93 -10.74 4.96
N PHE A 595 17.98 -9.78 5.87
CA PHE A 595 19.18 -9.47 6.64
C PHE A 595 19.66 -10.67 7.46
N GLU A 596 18.75 -11.32 8.19
CA GLU A 596 19.05 -12.53 8.97
C GLU A 596 19.59 -13.65 8.08
N THR A 597 18.95 -13.90 6.94
CA THR A 597 19.27 -15.04 6.07
C THR A 597 20.55 -14.78 5.28
N MET A 598 20.73 -13.56 4.76
CA MET A 598 21.95 -13.16 4.05
C MET A 598 23.18 -13.19 4.97
N ARG A 599 23.00 -12.95 6.28
CA ARG A 599 24.08 -13.07 7.26
C ARG A 599 24.66 -14.48 7.29
N ASP A 600 23.81 -15.49 7.13
CA ASP A 600 24.16 -16.90 7.27
C ASP A 600 24.54 -17.57 5.92
N MET A 601 24.39 -16.86 4.79
CA MET A 601 24.83 -17.31 3.45
C MET A 601 26.34 -17.15 3.22
N LYS A 602 26.92 -17.89 2.27
CA LYS A 602 28.32 -17.71 1.84
C LYS A 602 28.45 -16.67 0.73
N GLU A 603 29.63 -16.09 0.58
CA GLU A 603 29.92 -15.16 -0.49
C GLU A 603 29.66 -15.78 -1.87
N GLY A 604 29.03 -15.02 -2.78
CA GLY A 604 28.66 -15.49 -4.11
C GLY A 604 27.38 -16.34 -4.16
N GLU A 605 26.84 -16.78 -3.02
CA GLU A 605 25.54 -17.46 -2.96
C GLU A 605 24.40 -16.51 -3.33
N VAL A 606 23.33 -17.08 -3.90
CA VAL A 606 22.23 -16.35 -4.49
C VAL A 606 20.93 -16.74 -3.79
N MET A 607 20.25 -15.77 -3.19
CA MET A 607 18.97 -15.93 -2.52
C MET A 607 17.86 -15.32 -3.35
N GLU A 608 16.80 -16.10 -3.58
CA GLU A 608 15.52 -15.60 -4.10
C GLU A 608 14.60 -15.29 -2.91
N VAL A 609 14.02 -14.09 -2.89
CA VAL A 609 13.13 -13.62 -1.84
C VAL A 609 11.81 -13.23 -2.45
N SER A 610 10.69 -13.78 -1.98
CA SER A 610 9.34 -13.32 -2.31
C SER A 610 8.77 -12.45 -1.20
N ALA A 611 8.14 -11.33 -1.53
CA ALA A 611 7.36 -10.52 -0.59
C ALA A 611 6.14 -9.92 -1.28
N SER A 612 4.97 -9.96 -0.62
CA SER A 612 3.72 -9.34 -1.12
C SER A 612 3.70 -7.81 -0.99
N ASP A 613 4.70 -7.27 -0.33
CA ASP A 613 4.77 -5.90 0.11
C ASP A 613 5.48 -4.99 -0.92
N PRO A 614 4.82 -3.96 -1.50
CA PRO A 614 5.39 -3.16 -2.59
C PRO A 614 6.66 -2.41 -2.22
N GLY A 615 6.76 -1.95 -0.97
CA GLY A 615 7.95 -1.26 -0.49
C GLY A 615 9.21 -2.13 -0.53
N PHE A 616 9.06 -3.45 -0.49
CA PHE A 616 10.18 -4.39 -0.51
C PHE A 616 11.06 -4.23 -1.76
N ALA A 617 10.47 -4.00 -2.94
CA ALA A 617 11.22 -3.88 -4.19
C ALA A 617 12.19 -2.68 -4.18
N ARG A 618 11.81 -1.57 -3.53
CA ARG A 618 12.70 -0.42 -3.31
C ARG A 618 13.69 -0.71 -2.19
N ASP A 619 13.17 -1.18 -1.06
CA ASP A 619 13.94 -1.42 0.16
C ASP A 619 15.10 -2.38 -0.10
N ILE A 620 14.87 -3.46 -0.87
CA ILE A 620 15.89 -4.47 -1.18
C ILE A 620 17.00 -3.90 -2.07
N GLY A 621 16.66 -3.05 -3.04
CA GLY A 621 17.65 -2.42 -3.91
C GLY A 621 18.54 -1.45 -3.14
N ALA A 622 17.94 -0.63 -2.28
CA ALA A 622 18.68 0.29 -1.41
C ALA A 622 19.54 -0.44 -0.39
N TRP A 623 18.99 -1.49 0.24
CA TRP A 623 19.69 -2.35 1.17
C TRP A 623 20.91 -3.00 0.52
N CYS A 624 20.75 -3.62 -0.66
CA CYS A 624 21.87 -4.21 -1.41
C CYS A 624 23.01 -3.23 -1.66
N ARG A 625 22.69 -2.00 -2.10
CA ARG A 625 23.68 -0.94 -2.33
C ARG A 625 24.45 -0.57 -1.06
N ARG A 626 23.76 -0.47 0.08
CA ARG A 626 24.35 -0.07 1.37
C ARG A 626 25.11 -1.19 2.07
N THR A 627 24.75 -2.45 1.84
CA THR A 627 25.41 -3.62 2.44
C THR A 627 26.48 -4.25 1.54
N GLY A 628 26.69 -3.73 0.33
CA GLY A 628 27.63 -4.29 -0.65
C GLY A 628 27.16 -5.57 -1.35
N ASN A 629 25.87 -5.94 -1.21
CA ASN A 629 25.28 -7.09 -1.89
C ASN A 629 24.83 -6.71 -3.31
N THR A 630 24.78 -7.68 -4.23
CA THR A 630 24.39 -7.43 -5.62
C THR A 630 22.94 -7.86 -5.86
N LEU A 631 22.05 -6.91 -6.17
CA LEU A 631 20.72 -7.22 -6.67
C LEU A 631 20.83 -7.71 -8.13
N LEU A 632 20.49 -8.97 -8.39
CA LEU A 632 20.57 -9.57 -9.73
C LEU A 632 19.30 -9.33 -10.53
N THR A 633 18.15 -9.63 -9.92
CA THR A 633 16.84 -9.42 -10.52
C THR A 633 15.88 -8.92 -9.47
N ASN A 634 14.93 -8.10 -9.92
CA ASN A 634 13.80 -7.68 -9.12
C ASN A 634 12.61 -7.65 -10.06
N ALA A 635 11.82 -8.71 -10.01
CA ALA A 635 10.73 -8.92 -10.93
C ALA A 635 9.48 -9.30 -10.14
N ARG A 636 8.33 -9.06 -10.76
CA ARG A 636 7.06 -9.47 -10.17
C ARG A 636 6.68 -10.86 -10.66
N ARG A 637 6.21 -11.71 -9.76
CA ARG A 637 5.65 -13.03 -10.08
C ARG A 637 4.28 -13.16 -9.41
N GLY A 638 3.22 -12.85 -10.14
CA GLY A 638 1.86 -12.81 -9.61
C GLY A 638 1.63 -11.64 -8.64
N GLY A 639 1.14 -11.93 -7.43
CA GLY A 639 0.93 -10.94 -6.38
C GLY A 639 2.20 -10.47 -5.67
N ASP A 640 3.30 -11.21 -5.81
CA ASP A 640 4.51 -11.02 -5.02
C ASP A 640 5.66 -10.39 -5.83
N TYR A 641 6.49 -9.63 -5.13
CA TYR A 641 7.77 -9.12 -5.57
C TYR A 641 8.85 -10.16 -5.29
N VAL A 642 9.54 -10.59 -6.35
CA VAL A 642 10.58 -11.59 -6.28
C VAL A 642 11.92 -10.94 -6.62
N ALA A 643 12.76 -10.79 -5.60
CA ALA A 643 14.11 -10.28 -5.73
C ALA A 643 15.12 -11.42 -5.63
N THR A 644 16.09 -11.46 -6.54
CA THR A 644 17.22 -12.37 -6.46
C THR A 644 18.46 -11.57 -6.09
N VAL A 645 19.04 -11.87 -4.93
CA VAL A 645 20.17 -11.14 -4.37
C VAL A 645 21.36 -12.07 -4.22
N ARG A 646 22.51 -11.65 -4.74
CA ARG A 646 23.79 -12.33 -4.55
C ARG A 646 24.52 -11.71 -3.37
N LYS A 647 25.03 -12.54 -2.46
CA LYS A 647 25.90 -12.09 -1.39
C LYS A 647 27.18 -11.54 -1.99
N GLY A 648 27.43 -10.25 -1.76
CA GLY A 648 28.65 -9.59 -2.23
C GLY A 648 29.85 -9.97 -1.38
N SER A 649 31.03 -9.90 -1.98
CA SER A 649 32.29 -9.75 -1.24
C SER A 649 32.29 -8.37 -0.58
N PRO A 650 33.02 -8.13 0.52
CA PRO A 650 33.13 -6.80 1.11
C PRO A 650 33.80 -5.85 0.11
N ALA A 651 33.02 -5.14 -0.71
CA ALA A 651 33.52 -4.06 -1.52
C ALA A 651 33.83 -2.87 -0.62
N ALA A 652 34.97 -2.21 -0.86
CA ALA A 652 35.53 -1.16 -0.04
C ALA A 652 34.47 -0.13 0.42
N PRO A 653 34.47 0.27 1.71
CA PRO A 653 33.46 1.17 2.23
C PRO A 653 33.59 2.54 1.56
N VAL A 654 32.47 3.08 1.09
CA VAL A 654 32.30 4.53 0.97
C VAL A 654 32.31 5.06 2.40
N ALA A 655 33.50 5.46 2.85
CA ALA A 655 33.85 6.14 4.10
C ALA A 655 32.78 6.06 5.21
N ALA A 656 32.65 4.89 5.83
CA ALA A 656 32.10 4.75 7.17
C ALA A 656 33.22 4.19 8.05
N ARG A 657 33.53 4.91 9.14
CA ARG A 657 34.62 4.63 10.07
C ARG A 657 34.58 3.17 10.57
N ASP A 658 35.77 2.57 10.65
CA ASP A 658 36.02 1.20 11.13
C ASP A 658 35.14 0.84 12.33
N ALA A 659 34.27 -0.16 12.14
CA ALA A 659 33.56 -0.81 13.22
C ALA A 659 34.12 -2.22 13.41
N ALA A 660 34.70 -2.44 14.58
CA ALA A 660 35.05 -3.73 15.16
C ALA A 660 34.03 -4.84 14.84
N ASP A 661 34.49 -6.04 14.48
CA ASP A 661 33.61 -7.16 14.11
C ASP A 661 34.03 -8.53 14.70
N GLY A 662 35.00 -8.52 15.61
CA GLY A 662 35.32 -9.68 16.45
C GLY A 662 34.25 -9.99 17.51
N LYS A 663 34.35 -11.18 18.11
CA LYS A 663 33.59 -11.59 19.30
C LYS A 663 34.56 -11.94 20.42
N THR A 664 34.37 -11.35 21.59
CA THR A 664 35.10 -11.74 22.79
C THR A 664 34.19 -12.46 23.78
N ILE A 665 34.72 -13.51 24.42
CA ILE A 665 34.01 -14.27 25.46
C ILE A 665 34.94 -14.45 26.66
N ILE A 666 34.62 -13.85 27.80
CA ILE A 666 35.28 -14.15 29.07
C ILE A 666 34.62 -15.40 29.65
N VAL A 667 35.40 -16.44 29.89
CA VAL A 667 34.96 -17.66 30.56
C VAL A 667 35.55 -17.67 31.97
N PHE A 668 34.75 -17.24 32.93
CA PHE A 668 35.10 -17.20 34.34
C PHE A 668 34.68 -18.49 35.07
N SER A 669 33.55 -19.08 34.66
CA SER A 669 33.01 -20.27 35.34
C SER A 669 33.68 -21.58 34.88
N GLY A 670 33.89 -22.51 35.82
CA GLY A 670 34.32 -23.88 35.56
C GLY A 670 33.17 -24.90 35.51
N ASP A 671 31.91 -24.44 35.53
CA ASP A 671 30.75 -25.35 35.49
C ASP A 671 30.53 -25.88 34.08
N LEU A 672 30.24 -27.19 33.95
CA LEU A 672 30.14 -27.88 32.67
C LEU A 672 29.14 -27.22 31.71
N ASP A 673 27.96 -26.83 32.20
CA ASP A 673 26.89 -26.22 31.39
C ASP A 673 27.25 -24.83 30.87
N LYS A 674 27.96 -24.02 31.66
CA LYS A 674 28.40 -22.67 31.26
C LYS A 674 29.57 -22.73 30.28
N VAL A 675 30.53 -23.60 30.54
CA VAL A 675 31.66 -23.84 29.62
C VAL A 675 31.17 -24.45 28.31
N LEU A 676 30.19 -25.36 28.36
CA LEU A 676 29.54 -25.90 27.16
C LEU A 676 28.85 -24.79 26.36
N ALA A 677 28.09 -23.91 27.02
CA ALA A 677 27.46 -22.77 26.37
C ALA A 677 28.50 -21.83 25.72
N SER A 678 29.61 -21.52 26.40
CA SER A 678 30.66 -20.66 25.84
C SER A 678 31.27 -21.24 24.57
N PHE A 679 31.53 -22.55 24.52
CA PHE A 679 32.09 -23.18 23.32
C PHE A 679 31.06 -23.39 22.20
N ILE A 680 29.78 -23.57 22.51
CA ILE A 680 28.71 -23.59 21.50
C ILE A 680 28.61 -22.21 20.84
N ILE A 681 28.62 -21.14 21.62
CA ILE A 681 28.58 -19.76 21.13
C ILE A 681 29.83 -19.45 20.30
N ALA A 682 31.02 -19.83 20.78
CA ALA A 682 32.27 -19.60 20.07
C ALA A 682 32.34 -20.35 18.73
N ASN A 683 31.97 -21.62 18.69
CA ASN A 683 31.91 -22.39 17.44
C ASN A 683 30.86 -21.84 16.46
N GLY A 684 29.71 -21.40 16.97
CA GLY A 684 28.69 -20.73 16.15
C GLY A 684 29.22 -19.43 15.53
N ALA A 685 29.87 -18.59 16.33
CA ALA A 685 30.45 -17.34 15.87
C ALA A 685 31.62 -17.56 14.87
N ALA A 686 32.48 -18.55 15.12
CA ALA A 686 33.56 -18.91 14.20
C ALA A 686 33.04 -19.50 12.88
N ALA A 687 31.98 -20.33 12.92
CA ALA A 687 31.33 -20.84 11.72
C ALA A 687 30.66 -19.75 10.87
N MET A 688 30.29 -18.61 11.49
CA MET A 688 29.81 -17.40 10.80
C MET A 688 30.95 -16.51 10.28
N GLY A 689 32.19 -16.98 10.30
CA GLY A 689 33.36 -16.25 9.82
C GLY A 689 33.82 -15.08 10.71
N ARG A 690 33.31 -14.99 11.95
CA ARG A 690 33.75 -13.95 12.89
C ARG A 690 35.05 -14.40 13.55
N LYS A 691 35.98 -13.46 13.78
CA LYS A 691 37.12 -13.70 14.66
C LYS A 691 36.62 -13.81 16.09
N VAL A 692 36.96 -14.90 16.78
CA VAL A 692 36.53 -15.14 18.17
C VAL A 692 37.74 -15.27 19.07
N THR A 693 37.76 -14.48 20.14
CA THR A 693 38.71 -14.64 21.24
C THR A 693 37.95 -15.10 22.50
N MET A 694 38.35 -16.24 23.05
CA MET A 694 37.86 -16.73 24.34
C MET A 694 38.94 -16.52 25.40
N PHE A 695 38.65 -15.73 26.42
CA PHE A 695 39.56 -15.43 27.53
C PHE A 695 39.15 -16.21 28.78
N PHE A 696 39.95 -17.21 29.16
CA PHE A 696 39.72 -18.05 30.32
C PHE A 696 40.44 -17.49 31.54
N THR A 697 39.67 -17.26 32.60
CA THR A 697 40.16 -16.70 33.86
C THR A 697 39.56 -17.46 35.04
N PHE A 698 40.25 -17.44 36.19
CA PHE A 698 39.87 -18.17 37.40
C PHE A 698 39.38 -19.60 37.12
N TRP A 699 38.17 -19.96 37.56
CA TRP A 699 37.65 -21.33 37.50
C TRP A 699 37.51 -21.88 36.08
N GLY A 700 37.31 -21.00 35.09
CA GLY A 700 37.26 -21.36 33.66
C GLY A 700 38.54 -22.07 33.18
N LEU A 701 39.70 -21.73 33.75
CA LEU A 701 40.99 -22.37 33.39
C LEU A 701 40.98 -23.89 33.59
N THR A 702 40.14 -24.41 34.48
CA THR A 702 40.03 -25.86 34.72
C THR A 702 39.53 -26.65 33.50
N ALA A 703 38.78 -26.00 32.60
CA ALA A 703 38.32 -26.59 31.35
C ALA A 703 39.47 -26.85 30.37
N LEU A 704 40.53 -26.04 30.43
CA LEU A 704 41.69 -26.10 29.53
C LEU A 704 42.83 -26.99 30.04
N ARG A 705 42.69 -27.61 31.23
CA ARG A 705 43.73 -28.49 31.79
C ARG A 705 43.80 -29.84 31.07
N LYS A 706 45.00 -30.36 30.89
CA LYS A 706 45.23 -31.75 30.45
C LYS A 706 44.65 -32.74 31.45
N ALA A 707 44.02 -33.80 30.95
CA ALA A 707 43.44 -34.86 31.79
C ALA A 707 44.50 -35.67 32.55
N LYS A 708 45.70 -35.84 31.96
CA LYS A 708 46.85 -36.54 32.57
C LYS A 708 47.65 -35.60 33.47
N LYS A 709 48.04 -36.08 34.65
CA LYS A 709 48.89 -35.34 35.60
C LYS A 709 50.27 -35.07 34.96
N GLN A 710 50.69 -33.81 34.96
CA GLN A 710 52.01 -33.39 34.51
C GLN A 710 52.97 -33.26 35.70
N ARG A 711 54.26 -33.54 35.48
CA ARG A 711 55.31 -33.29 36.46
C ARG A 711 55.79 -31.85 36.31
N VAL A 712 55.36 -30.98 37.22
CA VAL A 712 55.70 -29.54 37.22
C VAL A 712 56.20 -29.14 38.61
N LYS A 713 57.17 -28.22 38.67
CA LYS A 713 57.68 -27.67 39.93
C LYS A 713 56.67 -26.63 40.45
N LYS A 714 56.19 -26.82 41.68
CA LYS A 714 55.21 -25.95 42.35
C LYS A 714 55.58 -25.78 43.81
N SER A 715 55.18 -24.65 44.41
CA SER A 715 55.24 -24.50 45.86
C SER A 715 54.28 -25.48 46.56
N PHE A 716 54.48 -25.74 47.85
CA PHE A 716 53.64 -26.66 48.63
C PHE A 716 52.15 -26.26 48.57
N MET A 717 51.85 -24.96 48.70
CA MET A 717 50.48 -24.43 48.62
C MET A 717 49.88 -24.54 47.22
N GLU A 718 50.63 -24.22 46.16
CA GLU A 718 50.19 -24.39 44.76
C GLU A 718 49.89 -25.86 44.41
N SER A 719 50.70 -26.79 44.93
CA SER A 719 50.51 -28.22 44.74
C SER A 719 49.22 -28.73 45.38
N MET A 720 48.91 -28.25 46.60
CA MET A 720 47.67 -28.57 47.31
C MET A 720 46.45 -27.98 46.60
N PHE A 721 46.48 -26.70 46.22
CA PHE A 721 45.38 -26.03 45.52
C PHE A 721 45.11 -26.65 44.15
N GLY A 722 46.16 -26.91 43.36
CA GLY A 722 46.07 -27.55 42.05
C GLY A 722 45.59 -29.01 42.08
N ALA A 723 45.63 -29.68 43.24
CA ALA A 723 45.06 -31.01 43.46
C ALA A 723 43.55 -30.98 43.73
N MET A 724 43.02 -29.88 44.27
CA MET A 724 41.58 -29.69 44.52
C MET A 724 40.80 -29.32 43.25
N LEU A 725 41.48 -28.75 42.24
CA LEU A 725 40.86 -28.35 40.98
C LEU A 725 40.63 -29.55 40.03
N PRO A 726 39.50 -29.57 39.29
CA PRO A 726 39.26 -30.55 38.23
C PRO A 726 40.40 -30.62 37.22
N ARG A 727 40.69 -31.82 36.71
CA ARG A 727 41.68 -32.06 35.65
C ARG A 727 40.96 -32.45 34.38
N GLY A 728 40.84 -31.50 33.46
CA GLY A 728 40.21 -31.64 32.16
C GLY A 728 38.69 -31.43 32.15
N SER A 729 38.21 -31.03 30.98
CA SER A 729 36.80 -30.76 30.67
C SER A 729 35.86 -31.92 31.03
N ALA A 730 36.31 -33.17 30.95
CA ALA A 730 35.53 -34.34 31.32
C ALA A 730 35.09 -34.36 32.80
N LYS A 731 35.84 -33.72 33.70
CA LYS A 731 35.60 -33.73 35.16
C LYS A 731 34.83 -32.51 35.67
N LEU A 732 34.40 -31.61 34.79
CA LEU A 732 33.55 -30.48 35.16
C LEU A 732 32.16 -30.97 35.56
N LYS A 733 31.55 -30.26 36.52
CA LYS A 733 30.23 -30.58 37.10
C LYS A 733 29.22 -29.54 36.69
N LEU A 734 27.93 -29.89 36.69
CA LEU A 734 26.86 -28.92 36.43
C LEU A 734 26.74 -27.86 37.54
N SER A 735 26.44 -26.62 37.14
CA SER A 735 26.26 -25.47 38.03
C SER A 735 25.07 -25.63 38.98
N ARG A 736 24.00 -26.30 38.52
CA ARG A 736 22.80 -26.65 39.28
C ARG A 736 22.39 -28.08 39.01
N MET A 737 21.61 -28.67 39.92
CA MET A 737 21.07 -30.03 39.78
C MET A 737 22.14 -31.12 39.59
N ASN A 738 23.36 -30.92 40.11
CA ASN A 738 24.44 -31.91 39.98
C ASN A 738 24.11 -33.25 40.67
N MET A 739 23.31 -33.25 41.76
CA MET A 739 22.83 -34.45 42.47
C MET A 739 23.95 -35.47 42.74
N ALA A 740 25.00 -35.05 43.45
CA ALA A 740 26.22 -35.85 43.71
C ALA A 740 26.90 -36.44 42.44
N GLY A 741 26.71 -35.83 41.28
CA GLY A 741 27.25 -36.28 39.99
C GLY A 741 26.22 -36.94 39.07
N MET A 742 25.06 -37.34 39.59
CA MET A 742 24.00 -37.99 38.79
C MET A 742 23.45 -37.06 37.70
N GLY A 743 23.27 -35.77 37.99
CA GLY A 743 22.80 -34.80 37.00
C GLY A 743 23.81 -34.60 35.87
N THR A 744 25.10 -34.55 36.20
CA THR A 744 26.18 -34.44 35.20
C THR A 744 26.22 -35.67 34.29
N ALA A 745 26.06 -36.88 34.84
CA ALA A 745 26.01 -38.11 34.05
C ALA A 745 24.77 -38.17 33.16
N MET A 746 23.60 -37.79 33.70
CA MET A 746 22.33 -37.74 32.95
C MET A 746 22.39 -36.75 31.79
N MET A 747 22.92 -35.54 31.99
CA MET A 747 23.06 -34.56 30.91
C MET A 747 23.98 -35.06 29.80
N LYS A 748 25.13 -35.66 30.14
CA LYS A 748 26.02 -36.27 29.15
C LYS A 748 25.36 -37.42 28.38
N MET A 749 24.50 -38.21 29.04
CA MET A 749 23.74 -39.27 28.38
C MET A 749 22.69 -38.70 27.42
N ILE A 750 21.95 -37.66 27.81
CA ILE A 750 20.97 -36.97 26.96
C ILE A 750 21.66 -36.33 25.75
N MET A 751 22.81 -35.68 25.95
CA MET A 751 23.60 -35.09 24.88
C MET A 751 24.00 -36.14 23.83
N ARG A 752 24.48 -37.32 24.27
CA ARG A 752 24.78 -38.43 23.36
C ARG A 752 23.54 -38.91 22.60
N GLY A 753 22.42 -39.08 23.29
CA GLY A 753 21.15 -39.49 22.67
C GLY A 753 20.63 -38.49 21.63
N LYS A 754 20.89 -37.20 21.83
CA LYS A 754 20.54 -36.11 20.89
C LYS A 754 21.66 -35.74 19.90
N ARG A 755 22.77 -36.50 19.86
CA ARG A 755 23.94 -36.25 19.01
C ARG A 755 24.56 -34.85 19.19
N VAL A 756 24.52 -34.31 20.41
CA VAL A 756 25.25 -33.09 20.77
C VAL A 756 26.69 -33.45 21.07
N ASP A 757 27.64 -32.70 20.48
CA ASP A 757 29.08 -32.91 20.68
C ASP A 757 29.47 -32.82 22.16
N SER A 758 30.48 -33.58 22.57
CA SER A 758 31.05 -33.43 23.90
C SER A 758 31.85 -32.13 24.01
N LEU A 759 32.08 -31.65 25.23
CA LEU A 759 32.86 -30.44 25.45
C LEU A 759 34.29 -30.55 24.86
N GLU A 760 34.89 -31.74 24.93
CA GLU A 760 36.20 -32.02 24.31
C GLU A 760 36.17 -31.84 22.79
N GLU A 761 35.12 -32.29 22.12
CA GLU A 761 34.96 -32.14 20.68
C GLU A 761 34.66 -30.69 20.29
N LEU A 762 33.87 -29.96 21.10
CA LEU A 762 33.62 -28.53 20.87
C LEU A 762 34.89 -27.68 21.04
N ILE A 763 35.77 -28.01 21.99
CA ILE A 763 37.06 -27.36 22.15
C ILE A 763 37.92 -27.58 20.89
N LYS A 764 38.03 -28.82 20.41
CA LYS A 764 38.80 -29.12 19.19
C LYS A 764 38.24 -28.42 17.96
N LYS A 765 36.92 -28.41 17.78
CA LYS A 765 36.24 -27.71 16.68
C LYS A 765 36.52 -26.21 16.72
N ALA A 766 36.49 -25.60 17.91
CA ALA A 766 36.76 -24.18 18.07
C ALA A 766 38.20 -23.86 17.66
N MET A 767 39.18 -24.63 18.14
CA MET A 767 40.59 -24.46 17.78
C MET A 767 40.84 -24.69 16.28
N ALA A 768 40.23 -25.72 15.69
CA ALA A 768 40.33 -25.99 14.25
C ALA A 768 39.67 -24.88 13.40
N ALA A 769 38.65 -24.22 13.93
CA ALA A 769 37.98 -23.07 13.30
C ALA A 769 38.71 -21.73 13.50
N GLY A 770 39.90 -21.73 14.14
CA GLY A 770 40.69 -20.52 14.36
C GLY A 770 40.21 -19.64 15.52
N VAL A 771 39.43 -20.19 16.46
CA VAL A 771 39.07 -19.49 17.70
C VAL A 771 40.33 -19.34 18.56
N LYS A 772 40.68 -18.09 18.88
CA LYS A 772 41.82 -17.75 19.75
C LYS A 772 41.43 -18.04 21.20
N ILE A 773 42.08 -19.01 21.83
CA ILE A 773 41.83 -19.37 23.24
C ILE A 773 42.99 -18.83 24.08
N VAL A 774 42.69 -17.89 24.98
CA VAL A 774 43.66 -17.20 25.81
C VAL A 774 43.47 -17.59 27.28
N ALA A 775 44.53 -18.04 27.95
CA ALA A 775 44.56 -18.29 29.38
C ALA A 775 45.16 -17.09 30.14
N CYS A 776 44.44 -16.62 31.16
CA CYS A 776 44.85 -15.50 31.99
C CYS A 776 46.06 -15.85 32.87
N THR A 777 47.22 -15.25 32.60
CA THR A 777 48.48 -15.51 33.34
C THR A 777 48.38 -15.22 34.83
N MET A 778 47.76 -14.10 35.21
CA MET A 778 47.52 -13.76 36.62
C MET A 778 46.66 -14.81 37.33
N SER A 779 45.61 -15.30 36.67
CA SER A 779 44.76 -16.37 37.24
C SER A 779 45.51 -17.69 37.34
N MET A 780 46.37 -17.99 36.37
CA MET A 780 47.24 -19.18 36.40
C MET A 780 48.20 -19.15 37.59
N ASP A 781 48.84 -18.01 37.85
CA ASP A 781 49.73 -17.83 39.00
C ASP A 781 48.99 -18.00 40.33
N VAL A 782 47.82 -17.34 40.48
CA VAL A 782 46.99 -17.43 41.69
C VAL A 782 46.50 -18.86 41.93
N MET A 783 46.14 -19.60 40.88
CA MET A 783 45.61 -20.97 40.98
C MET A 783 46.72 -22.03 40.93
N GLY A 784 47.99 -21.63 40.82
CA GLY A 784 49.12 -22.52 40.70
C GLY A 784 49.03 -23.46 39.49
N ILE A 785 48.51 -22.99 38.35
CA ILE A 785 48.44 -23.74 37.08
C ILE A 785 49.64 -23.32 36.23
N ARG A 786 50.45 -24.28 35.78
CA ARG A 786 51.58 -24.01 34.87
C ARG A 786 51.18 -24.27 33.41
N GLU A 787 51.87 -23.63 32.47
CA GLU A 787 51.60 -23.76 31.03
C GLU A 787 51.63 -25.22 30.56
N GLU A 788 52.53 -26.03 31.10
CA GLU A 788 52.67 -27.45 30.73
C GLU A 788 51.42 -28.28 31.07
N GLU A 789 50.59 -27.79 32.00
CA GLU A 789 49.32 -28.40 32.39
C GLU A 789 48.14 -28.04 31.47
N LEU A 790 48.26 -27.06 30.57
CA LEU A 790 47.21 -26.68 29.62
C LEU A 790 47.26 -27.56 28.36
N ILE A 791 46.12 -27.70 27.69
CA ILE A 791 46.04 -28.33 26.36
C ILE A 791 46.86 -27.54 25.33
N GLU A 792 47.33 -28.22 24.28
CA GLU A 792 48.13 -27.58 23.22
C GLU A 792 47.28 -26.56 22.45
N GLY A 793 47.88 -25.44 22.05
CA GLY A 793 47.24 -24.36 21.29
C GLY A 793 46.49 -23.30 22.11
N VAL A 794 46.67 -23.27 23.43
CA VAL A 794 46.21 -22.17 24.30
C VAL A 794 47.28 -21.09 24.36
N GLU A 795 46.90 -19.84 24.09
CA GLU A 795 47.79 -18.67 24.21
C GLU A 795 47.79 -18.14 25.64
N LEU A 796 48.90 -17.59 26.09
CA LEU A 796 49.01 -16.93 27.39
C LEU A 796 48.82 -15.42 27.23
N GLY A 797 47.90 -14.83 27.99
CA GLY A 797 47.60 -13.40 27.89
C GLY A 797 47.15 -12.78 29.21
N GLY A 798 47.45 -11.49 29.37
CA GLY A 798 46.91 -10.68 30.46
C GLY A 798 45.63 -9.95 30.04
N VAL A 799 45.08 -9.16 30.97
CA VAL A 799 43.88 -8.34 30.70
C VAL A 799 44.09 -7.38 29.52
N GLY A 800 45.29 -6.83 29.32
CA GLY A 800 45.59 -5.94 28.19
C GLY A 800 45.49 -6.60 26.81
N ALA A 801 45.94 -7.86 26.67
CA ALA A 801 45.82 -8.60 25.41
C ALA A 801 44.36 -8.91 25.07
N TYR A 802 43.57 -9.22 26.10
CA TYR A 802 42.14 -9.41 25.95
C TYR A 802 41.39 -8.10 25.64
N LEU A 803 41.73 -7.00 26.30
CA LEU A 803 41.10 -5.70 26.04
C LEU A 803 41.39 -5.22 24.60
N GLY A 804 42.59 -5.47 24.06
CA GLY A 804 42.88 -5.20 22.65
C GLY A 804 41.99 -5.99 21.70
N ASP A 805 41.84 -7.30 21.92
CA ASP A 805 40.91 -8.13 21.14
C ASP A 805 39.43 -7.70 21.34
N ALA A 806 39.09 -7.15 22.52
CA ALA A 806 37.75 -6.67 22.85
C ALA A 806 37.42 -5.30 22.20
N GLU A 807 38.39 -4.41 22.07
CA GLU A 807 38.26 -3.14 21.34
C GLU A 807 38.04 -3.38 19.84
N GLU A 808 38.61 -4.45 19.29
CA GLU A 808 38.39 -4.91 17.91
C GLU A 808 37.14 -5.81 17.75
N SER A 809 36.38 -6.01 18.83
CA SER A 809 35.15 -6.81 18.87
C SER A 809 33.89 -5.96 19.13
N ASN A 810 32.81 -6.19 18.37
CA ASN A 810 31.52 -5.50 18.61
C ASN A 810 30.62 -6.20 19.63
N VAL A 811 31.00 -7.37 20.13
CA VAL A 811 30.28 -8.10 21.18
C VAL A 811 31.26 -8.70 22.17
N ASN A 812 30.98 -8.49 23.45
CA ASN A 812 31.71 -9.07 24.57
C ASN A 812 30.73 -9.80 25.50
N LEU A 813 30.96 -11.09 25.74
CA LEU A 813 30.13 -11.92 26.62
C LEU A 813 30.92 -12.36 27.84
N PHE A 814 30.31 -12.28 29.02
CA PHE A 814 30.90 -12.76 30.27
C PHE A 814 30.11 -13.98 30.77
N ILE A 815 30.77 -15.14 30.84
CA ILE A 815 30.14 -16.47 31.07
C ILE A 815 30.76 -17.20 32.27
#